data_AF-A0A7C9FQT7-F1
#
_entry.id   AF-A0A7C9FQT7-F1
#
_cell.length_a   1.000
_cell.length_b   1.000
_cell.length_c   1.000
_cell.angle_alpha   90.00
_cell.angle_beta   90.00
_cell.angle_gamma   90.00
#
_symmetry.space_group_name_H-M   'P 1'
#
loop_
_entity.id
_entity.type
_entity.pdbx_description
1 polymer ?
#
loop_
_entity_poly.entity_id
_entity_poly.type
_entity_poly.pdbx_seq_one_letter_code
_entity_poly.pdbx_strand_id
1 'polypeptide(L)'
;VIRRVGSSRGGRPVFWHNMREEPVIYINGQPFVLREVERPYKNMLEYTGIDRERVERMEARLKEDILREAERFGGAIMVIHETADGQIFDAWEHVNVDSVQTPLEVFSCLEYEGYPVKYARVPITDGKAPKSSDFDTLAKNVALASKDTAFVFNCQMGRGRTTTGTVIACLLKLRMEYGRPIQVLRDDFSSGELHDGYSSGEEPLGDMHSSSSSTNDAGATRKLTRAFGINDILLLWKITRLFDNGVACREALDAVIDRCSALQNIRDAVLRYREIFNQQHVEPRVRRLALNRGAEYLERYFRLIAFSAYLGSEAFDGFCGQGESKMTFKSWLQQRPEVQAMKWSIRLRPGRFFTIPEDLRAPYETQHGDAVMESVIKARNGSVLGTGSILKMYFFPGQRTSSHIQIHGAPHVYKVDGYPVYSMATPTITGAKEMLAFLVAKESIVGGQKVVITDLREEAVVYINDTPFVLRELNKPVDTLKHVGITGPVVEHMEARLKEDIVSEVTRSGGRMLLHREEYSPTVNQSSVVGYWENIFIEDVKTPSEVYASLKDAGYDIAYRRIPLTRERDALSSDIDAIQCCKDDSAGCYLFVSHTGFGGVAYAMAIICIRLGADGNVQREVLPSLIDKPSLPLVPGYLASWPSDEAALKLGEYRDILSLTRVLAHGPRSKEDVDDIIERCAGAGHIRDDIVHYMKELKEACHGNEEHQAYLTDMGVKALRRYFFLITFRSYLYCASTDETTFSSWMDSRPELGYLCSHLRIDK
;
A
#
# COMPACT_ATOMS: atom_id res chain seq x y z
N VAL A 1 -22.72 -40.02 -3.60
CA VAL A 1 -21.32 -40.11 -4.10
C VAL A 1 -20.63 -41.39 -3.68
N ILE A 2 -20.50 -41.68 -2.37
CA ILE A 2 -19.77 -42.86 -1.87
C ILE A 2 -20.24 -44.17 -2.50
N ARG A 3 -21.55 -44.43 -2.57
CA ARG A 3 -22.09 -45.63 -3.24
C ARG A 3 -21.69 -45.76 -4.73
N ARG A 4 -21.55 -44.63 -5.44
CA ARG A 4 -21.22 -44.58 -6.88
C ARG A 4 -19.72 -44.72 -7.15
N VAL A 5 -18.87 -44.24 -6.23
CA VAL A 5 -17.41 -44.25 -6.37
C VAL A 5 -16.79 -45.48 -5.70
N GLY A 6 -17.31 -45.85 -4.54
CA GLY A 6 -16.83 -46.96 -3.73
C GLY A 6 -17.46 -48.31 -4.08
N SER A 7 -18.61 -48.38 -4.77
CA SER A 7 -19.54 -49.53 -4.74
C SER A 7 -20.14 -49.74 -3.33
N SER A 8 -21.28 -50.44 -3.20
CA SER A 8 -21.97 -50.68 -1.91
C SER A 8 -21.08 -51.41 -0.87
N ARG A 9 -21.54 -51.44 0.40
CA ARG A 9 -20.84 -51.99 1.60
C ARG A 9 -19.80 -53.07 1.26
N GLY A 10 -18.51 -52.76 1.47
CA GLY A 10 -17.36 -53.63 1.16
C GLY A 10 -16.56 -53.25 -0.09
N GLY A 11 -16.92 -52.18 -0.79
CA GLY A 11 -16.21 -51.73 -1.99
C GLY A 11 -14.97 -50.86 -1.76
N ARG A 12 -14.47 -50.25 -2.84
CA ARG A 12 -13.24 -49.44 -2.90
C ARG A 12 -13.20 -48.35 -1.80
N PRO A 13 -12.13 -48.26 -0.99
CA PRO A 13 -12.00 -47.20 0.02
C PRO A 13 -12.06 -45.80 -0.61
N VAL A 14 -12.73 -44.86 0.06
CA VAL A 14 -12.89 -43.47 -0.39
C VAL A 14 -12.18 -42.54 0.59
N PHE A 15 -11.24 -41.73 0.12
CA PHE A 15 -10.63 -40.67 0.92
C PHE A 15 -11.19 -39.30 0.48
N TRP A 16 -12.11 -38.79 1.30
CA TRP A 16 -12.81 -37.53 1.09
C TRP A 16 -12.04 -36.34 1.65
N HIS A 17 -11.74 -35.37 0.79
CA HIS A 17 -11.01 -34.15 1.10
C HIS A 17 -11.92 -32.94 0.95
N ASN A 18 -12.26 -32.32 2.07
CA ASN A 18 -12.97 -31.05 2.09
C ASN A 18 -11.97 -29.90 2.04
N MET A 19 -12.03 -29.15 0.94
CA MET A 19 -11.07 -28.09 0.62
C MET A 19 -11.52 -26.70 1.12
N ARG A 20 -12.64 -26.62 1.85
CA ARG A 20 -13.26 -25.35 2.25
C ARG A 20 -12.57 -24.74 3.47
N GLU A 21 -12.23 -23.45 3.37
CA GLU A 21 -11.77 -22.65 4.52
C GLU A 21 -12.94 -22.07 5.32
N GLU A 22 -14.12 -21.99 4.70
CA GLU A 22 -15.32 -21.49 5.37
C GLU A 22 -15.90 -22.59 6.29
N PRO A 23 -16.34 -22.25 7.52
CA PRO A 23 -17.04 -23.21 8.38
C PRO A 23 -18.38 -23.59 7.72
N VAL A 24 -18.65 -24.89 7.68
CA VAL A 24 -19.90 -25.46 7.16
C VAL A 24 -20.60 -26.16 8.31
N ILE A 25 -21.91 -26.05 8.37
CA ILE A 25 -22.75 -26.80 9.31
C ILE A 25 -23.87 -27.49 8.54
N TYR A 26 -24.26 -28.69 8.93
CA TYR A 26 -25.43 -29.37 8.39
C TYR A 26 -26.60 -29.16 9.34
N ILE A 27 -27.74 -28.72 8.81
CA ILE A 27 -29.00 -28.62 9.53
C ILE A 27 -30.02 -29.47 8.76
N ASN A 28 -30.65 -30.45 9.42
CA ASN A 28 -31.61 -31.37 8.79
C ASN A 28 -31.04 -32.08 7.54
N GLY A 29 -29.73 -32.39 7.56
CA GLY A 29 -29.02 -33.01 6.45
C GLY A 29 -28.65 -32.07 5.28
N GLN A 30 -29.00 -30.78 5.36
CA GLN A 30 -28.66 -29.77 4.36
C GLN A 30 -27.46 -28.91 4.81
N PRO A 31 -26.48 -28.61 3.95
CA PRO A 31 -25.31 -27.82 4.31
C PRO A 31 -25.58 -26.30 4.28
N PHE A 32 -25.22 -25.61 5.35
CA PHE A 32 -25.27 -24.16 5.51
C PHE A 32 -23.86 -23.58 5.75
N VAL A 33 -23.70 -22.29 5.45
CA VAL A 33 -22.45 -21.53 5.61
C VAL A 33 -22.75 -20.16 6.18
N LEU A 34 -21.84 -19.62 7.00
CA LEU A 34 -21.95 -18.25 7.50
C LEU A 34 -21.60 -17.22 6.42
N ARG A 35 -22.37 -16.13 6.42
CA ARG A 35 -22.27 -15.00 5.49
C ARG A 35 -22.52 -13.68 6.21
N GLU A 36 -21.91 -12.61 5.72
CA GLU A 36 -22.26 -11.23 6.12
C GLU A 36 -23.64 -10.88 5.55
N VAL A 37 -24.48 -10.22 6.34
CA VAL A 37 -25.83 -9.78 5.93
C VAL A 37 -25.74 -8.81 4.75
N GLU A 38 -24.73 -7.94 4.73
CA GLU A 38 -24.51 -6.97 3.66
C GLU A 38 -23.95 -7.61 2.37
N ARG A 39 -23.44 -8.86 2.44
CA ARG A 39 -22.76 -9.56 1.34
C ARG A 39 -23.05 -11.07 1.31
N PRO A 40 -24.33 -11.49 1.18
CA PRO A 40 -24.74 -12.89 1.33
C PRO A 40 -24.12 -13.83 0.28
N TYR A 41 -23.80 -13.32 -0.91
CA TYR A 41 -23.20 -14.10 -2.00
C TYR A 41 -21.67 -14.22 -1.92
N LYS A 42 -21.00 -13.66 -0.90
CA LYS A 42 -19.54 -13.66 -0.77
C LYS A 42 -19.06 -14.42 0.45
N ASN A 43 -17.90 -15.06 0.33
CA ASN A 43 -17.21 -15.63 1.48
C ASN A 43 -16.75 -14.52 2.43
N MET A 44 -16.90 -14.77 3.74
CA MET A 44 -16.38 -13.93 4.82
C MET A 44 -14.85 -13.83 4.72
N LEU A 45 -14.30 -12.61 4.84
CA LEU A 45 -12.88 -12.34 4.60
C LEU A 45 -11.99 -12.75 5.78
N GLU A 46 -12.56 -12.93 6.96
CA GLU A 46 -11.91 -13.23 8.24
C GLU A 46 -11.24 -14.62 8.26
N TYR A 47 -11.63 -15.51 7.35
CA TYR A 47 -11.17 -16.91 7.34
C TYR A 47 -9.95 -17.14 6.43
N THR A 48 -9.45 -16.08 5.77
CA THR A 48 -8.36 -16.21 4.80
C THR A 48 -7.11 -16.81 5.43
N GLY A 49 -6.75 -18.01 4.99
CA GLY A 49 -5.55 -18.71 5.43
C GLY A 49 -5.67 -19.37 6.81
N ILE A 50 -6.88 -19.66 7.27
CA ILE A 50 -7.17 -20.47 8.46
C ILE A 50 -6.56 -21.89 8.35
N ASP A 51 -6.16 -22.47 9.48
CA ASP A 51 -5.71 -23.86 9.56
C ASP A 51 -6.88 -24.84 9.83
N ARG A 52 -6.61 -26.14 9.69
CA ARG A 52 -7.61 -27.20 9.88
C ARG A 52 -8.24 -27.16 11.28
N GLU A 53 -7.43 -27.09 12.33
CA GLU A 53 -7.93 -27.22 13.69
C GLU A 53 -8.82 -26.04 14.05
N ARG A 54 -8.46 -24.84 13.59
CA ARG A 54 -9.24 -23.64 13.84
C ARG A 54 -10.58 -23.68 13.11
N VAL A 55 -10.65 -24.12 11.85
CA VAL A 55 -11.94 -24.22 11.15
C VAL A 55 -12.84 -25.29 11.78
N GLU A 56 -12.30 -26.45 12.17
CA GLU A 56 -13.07 -27.50 12.84
C GLU A 56 -13.58 -27.04 14.22
N ARG A 57 -12.76 -26.31 15.00
CA ARG A 57 -13.21 -25.68 16.26
C ARG A 57 -14.30 -24.63 16.04
N MET A 58 -14.23 -23.87 14.95
CA MET A 58 -15.27 -22.90 14.60
C MET A 58 -16.58 -23.58 14.22
N GLU A 59 -16.53 -24.71 13.48
CA GLU A 59 -17.71 -25.50 13.17
C GLU A 59 -18.36 -26.08 14.42
N ALA A 60 -17.56 -26.56 15.39
CA ALA A 60 -18.07 -27.03 16.68
C ALA A 60 -18.73 -25.92 17.50
N ARG A 61 -18.12 -24.73 17.58
CA ARG A 61 -18.72 -23.56 18.26
C ARG A 61 -19.98 -23.08 17.55
N LEU A 62 -19.97 -23.06 16.22
CA LEU A 62 -21.14 -22.69 15.43
C LEU A 62 -22.32 -23.62 15.72
N LYS A 63 -22.08 -24.94 15.85
CA LYS A 63 -23.11 -25.89 16.29
C LYS A 63 -23.66 -25.52 17.66
N GLU A 64 -22.81 -25.22 18.64
CA GLU A 64 -23.26 -24.80 19.98
C GLU A 64 -24.07 -23.50 19.96
N ASP A 65 -23.63 -22.52 19.17
CA ASP A 65 -24.32 -21.23 19.04
C ASP A 65 -25.69 -21.39 18.37
N ILE A 66 -25.80 -22.23 17.34
CA ILE A 66 -27.07 -22.58 16.69
C ILE A 66 -28.05 -23.22 17.67
N LEU A 67 -27.58 -24.18 18.47
CA LEU A 67 -28.43 -24.85 19.46
C LEU A 67 -28.88 -23.89 20.58
N ARG A 68 -27.99 -23.00 21.03
CA ARG A 68 -28.31 -21.96 22.03
C ARG A 68 -29.30 -20.94 21.48
N GLU A 69 -29.18 -20.56 20.22
CA GLU A 69 -30.13 -19.66 19.56
C GLU A 69 -31.49 -20.33 19.39
N ALA A 70 -31.51 -21.58 18.93
CA ALA A 70 -32.74 -22.33 18.78
C ALA A 70 -33.51 -22.50 20.10
N GLU A 71 -32.82 -22.69 21.23
CA GLU A 71 -33.43 -22.75 22.56
C GLU A 71 -34.20 -21.45 22.89
N ARG A 72 -33.71 -20.29 22.44
CA ARG A 72 -34.38 -18.99 22.64
C ARG A 72 -35.61 -18.81 21.76
N PHE A 73 -35.65 -19.48 20.62
CA PHE A 73 -36.72 -19.36 19.62
C PHE A 73 -37.57 -20.65 19.50
N GLY A 74 -37.77 -21.37 20.60
CA GLY A 74 -38.70 -22.51 20.65
C GLY A 74 -38.27 -23.73 19.84
N GLY A 75 -36.96 -23.96 19.72
CA GLY A 75 -36.37 -25.06 18.95
C GLY A 75 -36.28 -24.80 17.45
N ALA A 76 -36.26 -23.54 17.02
CA ALA A 76 -36.12 -23.16 15.61
C ALA A 76 -35.00 -22.13 15.42
N ILE A 77 -34.32 -22.17 14.29
CA ILE A 77 -33.32 -21.17 13.88
C ILE A 77 -33.70 -20.58 12.53
N MET A 78 -33.49 -19.27 12.37
CA MET A 78 -33.66 -18.60 11.08
C MET A 78 -32.45 -18.89 10.19
N VAL A 79 -32.71 -19.40 8.99
CA VAL A 79 -31.71 -19.64 7.95
C VAL A 79 -32.10 -18.89 6.69
N ILE A 80 -31.12 -18.68 5.81
CA ILE A 80 -31.32 -18.06 4.50
C ILE A 80 -31.09 -19.14 3.45
N HIS A 81 -32.08 -19.39 2.61
CA HIS A 81 -31.98 -20.30 1.47
C HIS A 81 -31.70 -19.51 0.19
N GLU A 82 -30.95 -20.12 -0.74
CA GLU A 82 -30.67 -19.58 -2.06
C GLU A 82 -31.33 -20.46 -3.13
N THR A 83 -32.18 -19.86 -3.96
CA THR A 83 -32.84 -20.53 -5.10
C THR A 83 -31.88 -20.72 -6.28
N ALA A 84 -32.23 -21.58 -7.24
CA ALA A 84 -31.42 -21.80 -8.44
C ALA A 84 -31.22 -20.51 -9.28
N ASP A 85 -32.17 -19.57 -9.22
CA ASP A 85 -32.10 -18.28 -9.89
C ASP A 85 -31.29 -17.22 -9.10
N GLY A 86 -30.70 -17.62 -7.97
CA GLY A 86 -29.86 -16.77 -7.12
C GLY A 86 -30.64 -15.82 -6.20
N GLN A 87 -31.95 -16.00 -6.03
CA GLN A 87 -32.72 -15.25 -5.04
C GLN A 87 -32.59 -15.88 -3.66
N ILE A 88 -32.42 -15.04 -2.63
CA ILE A 88 -32.35 -15.46 -1.22
C ILE A 88 -33.66 -15.19 -0.48
N PHE A 89 -34.04 -16.06 0.44
CA PHE A 89 -35.21 -15.87 1.30
C PHE A 89 -34.99 -16.49 2.68
N ASP A 90 -35.66 -15.91 3.68
CA ASP A 90 -35.58 -16.36 5.07
C ASP A 90 -36.53 -17.54 5.30
N ALA A 91 -36.07 -18.54 6.06
CA ALA A 91 -36.88 -19.65 6.52
C ALA A 91 -36.55 -19.99 7.97
N TRP A 92 -37.57 -20.43 8.72
CA TRP A 92 -37.38 -20.99 10.06
C TRP A 92 -37.25 -22.50 9.95
N GLU A 93 -36.13 -23.04 10.40
CA GLU A 93 -35.85 -24.47 10.44
C GLU A 93 -35.91 -24.96 11.88
N HIS A 94 -36.70 -26.00 12.14
CA HIS A 94 -36.70 -26.65 13.44
C HIS A 94 -35.43 -27.48 13.61
N VAL A 95 -34.78 -27.31 14.76
CA VAL A 95 -33.50 -27.96 15.06
C VAL A 95 -33.46 -28.55 16.45
N ASN A 96 -32.84 -29.72 16.54
CA ASN A 96 -32.44 -30.41 17.76
C ASN A 96 -30.96 -30.84 17.66
N VAL A 97 -30.40 -31.44 18.72
CA VAL A 97 -28.98 -31.83 18.81
C VAL A 97 -28.55 -32.77 17.67
N ASP A 98 -29.42 -33.69 17.25
CA ASP A 98 -29.12 -34.68 16.22
C ASP A 98 -29.23 -34.09 14.80
N SER A 99 -30.07 -33.08 14.62
CA SER A 99 -30.29 -32.42 13.33
C SER A 99 -29.17 -31.46 12.92
N VAL A 100 -28.35 -31.00 13.87
CA VAL A 100 -27.24 -30.06 13.62
C VAL A 100 -25.91 -30.79 13.72
N GLN A 101 -25.20 -30.92 12.59
CA GLN A 101 -23.96 -31.70 12.52
C GLN A 101 -22.84 -30.92 11.85
N THR A 102 -21.64 -31.01 12.40
CA THR A 102 -20.42 -30.56 11.71
C THR A 102 -20.06 -31.52 10.58
N PRO A 103 -19.29 -31.10 9.57
CA PRO A 103 -18.81 -31.99 8.52
C PRO A 103 -18.07 -33.21 9.09
N LEU A 104 -17.26 -33.02 10.14
CA LEU A 104 -16.57 -34.12 10.80
C LEU A 104 -17.56 -35.15 11.37
N GLU A 105 -18.61 -34.71 12.06
CA GLU A 105 -19.65 -35.58 12.59
C GLU A 105 -20.40 -36.33 11.48
N VAL A 106 -20.78 -35.64 10.39
CA VAL A 106 -21.46 -36.27 9.24
C VAL A 106 -20.62 -37.42 8.67
N PHE A 107 -19.32 -37.20 8.44
CA PHE A 107 -18.46 -38.25 7.90
C PHE A 107 -18.15 -39.36 8.90
N SER A 108 -18.06 -39.06 10.20
CA SER A 108 -17.97 -40.07 11.26
C SER A 108 -19.22 -40.95 11.31
N CYS A 109 -20.43 -40.38 11.13
CA CYS A 109 -21.67 -41.15 11.02
C CYS A 109 -21.64 -42.08 9.80
N LEU A 110 -21.17 -41.59 8.64
CA LEU A 110 -21.04 -42.42 7.44
C LEU A 110 -20.04 -43.58 7.64
N GLU A 111 -18.94 -43.34 8.34
CA GLU A 111 -17.98 -44.39 8.70
C GLU A 111 -18.63 -45.43 9.64
N TYR A 112 -19.37 -44.97 10.66
CA TYR A 112 -20.12 -45.83 11.59
C TYR A 112 -21.21 -46.67 10.89
N GLU A 113 -21.88 -46.12 9.87
CA GLU A 113 -22.85 -46.83 9.03
C GLU A 113 -22.23 -47.93 8.14
N GLY A 114 -20.90 -48.07 8.17
CA GLY A 114 -20.14 -49.09 7.46
C GLY A 114 -19.75 -48.70 6.04
N TYR A 115 -19.75 -47.40 5.71
CA TYR A 115 -19.16 -46.94 4.45
C TYR A 115 -17.64 -46.84 4.59
N PRO A 116 -16.87 -47.30 3.59
CA PRO A 116 -15.41 -47.26 3.65
C PRO A 116 -14.89 -45.85 3.29
N VAL A 117 -15.23 -44.85 4.10
CA VAL A 117 -14.89 -43.44 3.87
C VAL A 117 -13.97 -42.92 4.96
N LYS A 118 -12.88 -42.26 4.56
CA LYS A 118 -12.03 -41.47 5.44
C LYS A 118 -12.19 -39.99 5.11
N TYR A 119 -12.33 -39.15 6.12
CA TYR A 119 -12.49 -37.70 5.93
C TYR A 119 -11.22 -36.93 6.31
N ALA A 120 -10.87 -35.93 5.51
CA ALA A 120 -9.84 -34.95 5.81
C ALA A 120 -10.29 -33.53 5.44
N ARG A 121 -10.06 -32.59 6.35
CA ARG A 121 -10.24 -31.15 6.11
C ARG A 121 -8.90 -30.53 5.73
N VAL A 122 -8.83 -29.93 4.53
CA VAL A 122 -7.64 -29.25 3.99
C VAL A 122 -8.05 -27.85 3.54
N PRO A 123 -8.16 -26.86 4.45
CA PRO A 123 -8.72 -25.56 4.12
C PRO A 123 -7.80 -24.79 3.16
N ILE A 124 -8.24 -24.62 1.91
CA ILE A 124 -7.54 -23.80 0.92
C ILE A 124 -8.33 -22.52 0.66
N THR A 125 -7.62 -21.40 0.64
CA THR A 125 -8.25 -20.10 0.43
C THR A 125 -8.89 -19.96 -0.94
N ASP A 126 -10.13 -19.51 -0.96
CA ASP A 126 -10.89 -19.41 -2.20
C ASP A 126 -10.24 -18.39 -3.15
N GLY A 127 -10.18 -18.74 -4.43
CA GLY A 127 -9.52 -17.93 -5.45
C GLY A 127 -7.98 -17.91 -5.40
N LYS A 128 -7.32 -18.29 -4.29
CA LYS A 128 -5.85 -18.23 -4.15
C LYS A 128 -5.13 -19.54 -4.50
N ALA A 129 -3.80 -19.47 -4.56
CA ALA A 129 -2.94 -20.65 -4.72
C ALA A 129 -2.70 -21.37 -3.36
N PRO A 130 -2.61 -22.72 -3.32
CA PRO A 130 -2.33 -23.45 -2.09
C PRO A 130 -1.01 -23.05 -1.42
N LYS A 131 -0.99 -23.03 -0.09
CA LYS A 131 0.24 -22.87 0.70
C LYS A 131 1.10 -24.12 0.56
N SER A 132 2.41 -23.99 0.76
CA SER A 132 3.33 -25.14 0.66
C SER A 132 2.98 -26.27 1.66
N SER A 133 2.45 -25.92 2.83
CA SER A 133 1.93 -26.89 3.82
C SER A 133 0.73 -27.70 3.32
N ASP A 134 -0.06 -27.14 2.41
CA ASP A 134 -1.27 -27.78 1.89
C ASP A 134 -0.86 -28.89 0.91
N PHE A 135 0.15 -28.63 0.07
CA PHE A 135 0.79 -29.65 -0.76
C PHE A 135 1.37 -30.79 0.08
N ASP A 136 2.06 -30.47 1.18
CA ASP A 136 2.61 -31.50 2.07
C ASP A 136 1.52 -32.35 2.71
N THR A 137 0.41 -31.73 3.13
CA THR A 137 -0.74 -32.44 3.72
C THR A 137 -1.40 -33.37 2.70
N LEU A 138 -1.63 -32.89 1.48
CA LEU A 138 -2.18 -33.69 0.39
C LEU A 138 -1.24 -34.84 -0.01
N ALA A 139 0.07 -34.58 -0.09
CA ALA A 139 1.08 -35.61 -0.37
C ALA A 139 1.06 -36.71 0.70
N LYS A 140 1.01 -36.34 1.99
CA LYS A 140 0.89 -37.31 3.08
C LYS A 140 -0.39 -38.13 2.97
N ASN A 141 -1.52 -37.49 2.73
CA ASN A 141 -2.81 -38.17 2.61
C ASN A 141 -2.84 -39.19 1.46
N VAL A 142 -2.29 -38.81 0.30
CA VAL A 142 -2.23 -39.70 -0.87
C VAL A 142 -1.24 -40.84 -0.67
N ALA A 143 -0.07 -40.56 -0.08
CA ALA A 143 0.97 -41.55 0.16
C ALA A 143 0.58 -42.60 1.22
N LEU A 144 -0.20 -42.21 2.24
CA LEU A 144 -0.68 -43.12 3.30
C LEU A 144 -1.88 -43.97 2.88
N ALA A 145 -2.54 -43.63 1.77
CA ALA A 145 -3.71 -44.35 1.30
C ALA A 145 -3.32 -45.65 0.57
N SER A 146 -4.20 -46.65 0.60
CA SER A 146 -3.99 -47.87 -0.17
C SER A 146 -4.03 -47.61 -1.68
N LYS A 147 -3.41 -48.50 -2.47
CA LYS A 147 -3.36 -48.36 -3.94
C LYS A 147 -4.75 -48.18 -4.55
N ASP A 148 -5.73 -48.94 -4.06
CA ASP A 148 -7.09 -48.93 -4.56
C ASP A 148 -7.94 -47.75 -4.07
N THR A 149 -7.45 -46.88 -3.18
CA THR A 149 -8.27 -45.80 -2.62
C THR A 149 -8.70 -44.78 -3.70
N ALA A 150 -10.00 -44.49 -3.76
CA ALA A 150 -10.55 -43.39 -4.56
C ALA A 150 -10.47 -42.06 -3.80
N PHE A 151 -9.95 -41.02 -4.42
CA PHE A 151 -9.84 -39.69 -3.82
C PHE A 151 -10.99 -38.80 -4.30
N VAL A 152 -11.65 -38.13 -3.36
CA VAL A 152 -12.73 -37.19 -3.66
C VAL A 152 -12.36 -35.82 -3.10
N PHE A 153 -12.45 -34.77 -3.91
CA PHE A 153 -12.15 -33.40 -3.51
C PHE A 153 -13.39 -32.52 -3.67
N ASN A 154 -13.83 -31.85 -2.61
CA ASN A 154 -14.98 -30.94 -2.69
C ASN A 154 -14.62 -29.52 -2.22
N CYS A 155 -15.27 -28.53 -2.84
CA CYS A 155 -15.33 -27.15 -2.40
C CYS A 155 -16.75 -26.62 -2.59
N GLN A 156 -17.00 -25.32 -2.44
CA GLN A 156 -18.35 -24.74 -2.57
C GLN A 156 -19.01 -25.07 -3.92
N MET A 157 -18.32 -24.80 -5.04
CA MET A 157 -18.87 -24.98 -6.39
C MET A 157 -18.27 -26.19 -7.14
N GLY A 158 -17.36 -26.93 -6.51
CA GLY A 158 -16.60 -27.99 -7.19
C GLY A 158 -15.65 -27.51 -8.30
N ARG A 159 -15.30 -26.22 -8.36
CA ARG A 159 -14.45 -25.64 -9.43
C ARG A 159 -13.00 -25.47 -8.97
N GLY A 160 -12.56 -24.26 -8.63
CA GLY A 160 -11.13 -23.94 -8.46
C GLY A 160 -10.35 -24.81 -7.47
N ARG A 161 -10.82 -24.89 -6.22
CA ARG A 161 -10.16 -25.67 -5.15
C ARG A 161 -10.18 -27.18 -5.43
N THR A 162 -11.31 -27.70 -5.92
CA THR A 162 -11.49 -29.10 -6.32
C THR A 162 -10.56 -29.50 -7.46
N THR A 163 -10.50 -28.73 -8.54
CA THR A 163 -9.56 -29.00 -9.65
C THR A 163 -8.12 -29.03 -9.14
N THR A 164 -7.74 -28.07 -8.28
CA THR A 164 -6.37 -27.98 -7.76
C THR A 164 -5.99 -29.21 -6.93
N GLY A 165 -6.85 -29.66 -6.02
CA GLY A 165 -6.63 -30.89 -5.25
C GLY A 165 -6.55 -32.14 -6.14
N THR A 166 -7.40 -32.21 -7.15
CA THR A 166 -7.41 -33.33 -8.12
C THR A 166 -6.11 -33.39 -8.92
N VAL A 167 -5.64 -32.26 -9.46
CA VAL A 167 -4.36 -32.17 -10.19
C VAL A 167 -3.18 -32.61 -9.32
N ILE A 168 -3.13 -32.16 -8.05
CA ILE A 168 -2.09 -32.54 -7.10
C ILE A 168 -2.09 -34.06 -6.86
N ALA A 169 -3.27 -34.64 -6.62
CA ALA A 169 -3.41 -36.08 -6.38
C ALA A 169 -3.04 -36.92 -7.60
N CYS A 170 -3.43 -36.50 -8.81
CA CYS A 170 -3.04 -37.16 -10.06
C CYS A 170 -1.52 -37.15 -10.25
N LEU A 171 -0.85 -36.00 -10.06
CA LEU A 171 0.62 -35.92 -10.15
C LEU A 171 1.32 -36.84 -9.16
N LEU A 172 0.86 -36.87 -7.90
CA LEU A 172 1.37 -37.76 -6.87
C LEU A 172 1.19 -39.24 -7.25
N LYS A 173 -0.01 -39.63 -7.69
CA LYS A 173 -0.30 -41.01 -8.11
C LYS A 173 0.56 -41.45 -9.29
N LEU A 174 0.67 -40.62 -10.32
CA LEU A 174 1.54 -40.91 -11.46
C LEU A 174 3.01 -41.06 -11.02
N ARG A 175 3.48 -40.21 -10.11
CA ARG A 175 4.83 -40.30 -9.55
C ARG A 175 5.06 -41.57 -8.72
N MET A 176 4.06 -42.00 -7.96
CA MET A 176 4.12 -43.21 -7.13
C MET A 176 4.02 -44.50 -7.95
N GLU A 177 3.31 -44.48 -9.08
CA GLU A 177 3.09 -45.65 -9.93
C GLU A 177 4.21 -45.84 -10.98
N TYR A 178 4.66 -44.75 -11.62
CA TYR A 178 5.58 -44.81 -12.76
C TYR A 178 7.00 -44.29 -12.46
N GLY A 179 7.25 -43.77 -11.26
CA GLY A 179 8.58 -43.29 -10.88
C GLY A 179 8.96 -41.94 -11.49
N ARG A 180 10.26 -41.70 -11.68
CA ARG A 180 10.82 -40.50 -12.31
C ARG A 180 11.34 -40.83 -13.72
N PRO A 181 11.07 -40.00 -14.75
CA PRO A 181 10.21 -38.81 -14.75
C PRO A 181 8.72 -39.16 -14.63
N ILE A 182 7.88 -38.18 -14.25
CA ILE A 182 6.43 -38.37 -14.18
C ILE A 182 5.91 -38.62 -15.60
N GLN A 183 5.40 -39.82 -15.87
CA GLN A 183 4.86 -40.18 -17.19
C GLN A 183 3.33 -40.10 -17.17
N VAL A 184 2.76 -39.41 -18.15
CA VAL A 184 1.31 -39.44 -18.41
C VAL A 184 1.11 -40.37 -19.61
N LEU A 185 0.42 -41.51 -19.38
CA LEU A 185 0.04 -42.40 -20.48
C LEU A 185 -0.79 -41.61 -21.49
N ARG A 186 -0.35 -41.50 -22.75
CA ARG A 186 -1.19 -40.94 -23.83
C ARG A 186 -2.18 -42.03 -24.23
N ASP A 187 -3.47 -41.75 -24.15
CA ASP A 187 -4.48 -42.68 -24.64
C ASP A 187 -4.45 -42.61 -26.18
N ASP A 188 -3.84 -43.61 -26.82
CA ASP A 188 -3.97 -43.85 -28.26
C ASP A 188 -5.38 -44.42 -28.52
N PHE A 189 -6.39 -43.54 -28.60
CA PHE A 189 -7.67 -43.88 -29.24
C PHE A 189 -7.71 -43.30 -30.65
N SER A 190 -7.03 -43.99 -31.56
CA SER A 190 -7.32 -43.89 -32.98
C SER A 190 -6.98 -45.19 -33.70
N SER A 191 -7.91 -46.16 -33.65
CA SER A 191 -8.16 -47.14 -34.74
C SER A 191 -9.33 -48.09 -34.40
N GLY A 192 -10.43 -48.01 -35.17
CA GLY A 192 -11.50 -49.02 -35.34
C GLY A 192 -12.45 -49.19 -34.15
N GLU A 193 -13.78 -49.18 -34.26
CA GLU A 193 -14.66 -49.65 -35.33
C GLU A 193 -15.94 -48.79 -35.39
N LEU A 194 -16.48 -48.70 -36.60
CA LEU A 194 -17.81 -48.18 -36.88
C LEU A 194 -18.87 -49.00 -36.12
N HIS A 195 -19.73 -48.33 -35.36
CA HIS A 195 -21.14 -48.75 -35.36
C HIS A 195 -22.08 -47.55 -35.29
N ASP A 196 -22.91 -47.55 -36.32
CA ASP A 196 -23.98 -46.68 -36.72
C ASP A 196 -25.13 -46.62 -35.70
N GLY A 197 -25.83 -45.48 -35.61
CA GLY A 197 -27.20 -45.43 -35.08
C GLY A 197 -27.57 -44.27 -34.14
N TYR A 198 -28.39 -43.36 -34.68
CA TYR A 198 -29.38 -42.50 -34.00
C TYR A 198 -29.01 -41.05 -33.63
N SER A 199 -28.93 -40.24 -34.69
CA SER A 199 -29.77 -39.04 -34.97
C SER A 199 -30.69 -38.47 -33.88
N SER A 200 -30.55 -37.15 -33.65
CA SER A 200 -31.61 -36.13 -33.52
C SER A 200 -30.91 -34.79 -33.25
N GLY A 201 -30.62 -33.94 -34.24
CA GLY A 201 -31.52 -32.87 -34.70
C GLY A 201 -31.67 -31.82 -33.60
N GLU A 202 -31.09 -30.61 -33.67
CA GLU A 202 -31.40 -29.56 -34.65
C GLU A 202 -30.16 -28.70 -34.99
N GLU A 203 -29.83 -28.72 -36.28
CA GLU A 203 -29.34 -27.59 -37.10
C GLU A 203 -30.53 -27.29 -38.07
N PRO A 204 -30.49 -26.37 -39.05
CA PRO A 204 -29.44 -25.43 -39.42
C PRO A 204 -30.00 -24.04 -39.81
N LEU A 205 -29.12 -23.16 -40.28
CA LEU A 205 -29.14 -22.51 -41.60
C LEU A 205 -28.42 -21.17 -41.44
N GLY A 206 -27.27 -20.95 -42.08
CA GLY A 206 -26.92 -21.32 -43.46
C GLY A 206 -26.59 -20.00 -44.17
N ASP A 207 -25.67 -19.89 -45.13
CA ASP A 207 -25.07 -20.93 -45.91
C ASP A 207 -23.86 -20.39 -46.69
N MET A 208 -22.93 -21.32 -46.92
CA MET A 208 -22.23 -21.65 -48.17
C MET A 208 -21.58 -20.56 -49.04
N HIS A 209 -20.28 -20.75 -49.32
CA HIS A 209 -19.90 -21.58 -50.46
C HIS A 209 -18.50 -22.19 -50.31
N SER A 210 -18.44 -23.49 -50.57
CA SER A 210 -17.28 -24.37 -50.73
C SER A 210 -16.67 -24.27 -52.13
N SER A 211 -15.36 -24.48 -52.26
CA SER A 211 -14.79 -25.48 -53.18
C SER A 211 -13.26 -25.53 -53.11
N SER A 212 -12.74 -26.72 -52.89
CA SER A 212 -11.35 -27.13 -53.11
C SER A 212 -11.08 -27.32 -54.62
N SER A 213 -9.95 -26.82 -55.13
CA SER A 213 -8.90 -27.63 -55.80
C SER A 213 -7.92 -26.79 -56.63
N SER A 214 -6.65 -27.19 -56.55
CA SER A 214 -5.56 -27.14 -57.56
C SER A 214 -4.85 -25.82 -57.94
N THR A 215 -3.54 -25.87 -57.68
CA THR A 215 -2.38 -25.42 -58.49
C THR A 215 -2.02 -23.92 -58.57
N ASN A 216 -0.80 -23.65 -58.08
CA ASN A 216 0.22 -22.66 -58.46
C ASN A 216 -0.25 -21.24 -58.87
N ASP A 217 0.08 -20.23 -58.07
CA ASP A 217 1.06 -19.19 -58.46
C ASP A 217 1.38 -18.24 -57.28
N ALA A 218 2.48 -17.52 -57.45
CA ALA A 218 3.26 -16.69 -56.55
C ALA A 218 2.54 -15.60 -55.72
N GLY A 219 3.15 -15.33 -54.54
CA GLY A 219 3.28 -13.97 -54.01
C GLY A 219 2.18 -13.43 -53.10
N ALA A 220 2.18 -13.80 -51.82
CA ALA A 220 1.82 -12.91 -50.70
C ALA A 220 1.97 -13.66 -49.36
N THR A 221 3.08 -13.47 -48.66
CA THR A 221 3.26 -13.99 -47.29
C THR A 221 2.44 -13.15 -46.30
N ARG A 222 1.13 -13.40 -46.23
CA ARG A 222 0.28 -12.97 -45.12
C ARG A 222 0.70 -13.78 -43.89
N LYS A 223 1.54 -13.19 -43.01
CA LYS A 223 1.83 -13.74 -41.68
C LYS A 223 0.50 -13.89 -40.91
N LEU A 224 0.04 -15.12 -40.73
CA LEU A 224 -1.03 -15.44 -39.78
C LEU A 224 -0.51 -15.08 -38.38
N THR A 225 -1.11 -14.07 -37.74
CA THR A 225 -0.76 -13.62 -36.40
C THR A 225 -1.05 -14.73 -35.39
N ARG A 226 -0.01 -15.35 -34.81
CA ARG A 226 -0.14 -16.38 -33.78
C ARG A 226 -0.82 -15.79 -32.53
N ALA A 227 -1.92 -16.40 -32.08
CA ALA A 227 -2.61 -16.00 -30.85
C ALA A 227 -1.73 -16.24 -29.60
N PHE A 228 -1.76 -15.30 -28.65
CA PHE A 228 -0.99 -15.40 -27.40
C PHE A 228 -1.51 -16.54 -26.53
N GLY A 229 -0.70 -17.56 -26.30
CA GLY A 229 -0.99 -18.72 -25.46
C GLY A 229 -0.25 -18.69 -24.12
N ILE A 230 -0.53 -19.70 -23.29
CA ILE A 230 0.10 -19.84 -21.95
C ILE A 230 1.62 -19.91 -22.04
N ASN A 231 2.14 -20.43 -23.16
CA ASN A 231 3.56 -20.54 -23.45
C ASN A 231 4.20 -19.20 -23.82
N ASP A 232 3.48 -18.10 -23.98
CA ASP A 232 4.08 -16.81 -24.28
C ASP A 232 4.39 -16.00 -22.99
N ILE A 233 4.04 -16.54 -21.81
CA ILE A 233 4.39 -15.95 -20.51
C ILE A 233 5.84 -16.37 -20.15
N LEU A 234 6.79 -15.46 -20.35
CA LEU A 234 8.24 -15.68 -20.15
C LEU A 234 8.61 -16.18 -18.74
N LEU A 235 7.87 -15.78 -17.71
CA LEU A 235 8.10 -16.26 -16.34
C LEU A 235 8.03 -17.79 -16.24
N LEU A 236 7.11 -18.41 -17.00
CA LEU A 236 6.88 -19.85 -16.97
C LEU A 236 8.07 -20.60 -17.59
N TRP A 237 8.73 -20.03 -18.60
CA TRP A 237 9.99 -20.57 -19.12
C TRP A 237 11.13 -20.46 -18.13
N LYS A 238 11.23 -19.32 -17.42
CA LYS A 238 12.29 -19.10 -16.43
C LYS A 238 12.22 -20.14 -15.32
N ILE A 239 11.04 -20.36 -14.72
CA ILE A 239 10.90 -21.39 -13.68
C ILE A 239 11.12 -22.81 -14.22
N THR A 240 10.62 -23.13 -15.42
CA THR A 240 10.84 -24.44 -16.04
C THR A 240 12.34 -24.72 -16.26
N ARG A 241 13.13 -23.72 -16.63
CA ARG A 241 14.58 -23.89 -16.86
C ARG A 241 15.42 -23.96 -15.58
N LEU A 242 14.87 -23.58 -14.43
CA LEU A 242 15.60 -23.67 -13.15
C LEU A 242 15.70 -25.10 -12.61
N PHE A 243 14.94 -26.04 -13.16
CA PHE A 243 14.92 -27.43 -12.69
C PHE A 243 15.46 -28.36 -13.78
N ASP A 244 16.31 -29.31 -13.42
CA ASP A 244 16.99 -30.23 -14.35
C ASP A 244 16.00 -31.00 -15.25
N ASN A 245 14.82 -31.35 -14.72
CA ASN A 245 13.72 -32.02 -15.45
C ASN A 245 12.49 -31.11 -15.67
N GLY A 246 12.66 -29.78 -15.58
CA GLY A 246 11.53 -28.87 -15.49
C GLY A 246 10.60 -28.89 -16.71
N VAL A 247 11.12 -29.11 -17.93
CA VAL A 247 10.30 -29.21 -19.15
C VAL A 247 9.37 -30.41 -19.10
N ALA A 248 9.92 -31.60 -18.87
CA ALA A 248 9.14 -32.85 -18.75
C ALA A 248 8.12 -32.77 -17.60
N CYS A 249 8.52 -32.20 -16.45
CA CYS A 249 7.61 -31.98 -15.33
C CYS A 249 6.45 -31.04 -15.69
N ARG A 250 6.71 -29.97 -16.45
CA ARG A 250 5.68 -29.05 -16.90
C ARG A 250 4.75 -29.70 -17.93
N GLU A 251 5.27 -30.49 -18.86
CA GLU A 251 4.46 -31.24 -19.83
C GLU A 251 3.52 -32.24 -19.14
N ALA A 252 4.04 -32.99 -18.16
CA ALA A 252 3.23 -33.90 -17.35
C ALA A 252 2.13 -33.14 -16.58
N LEU A 253 2.46 -31.99 -15.97
CA LEU A 253 1.49 -31.12 -15.31
C LEU A 253 0.41 -30.63 -16.27
N ASP A 254 0.78 -30.15 -17.45
CA ASP A 254 -0.16 -29.61 -18.44
C ASP A 254 -1.14 -30.68 -18.90
N ALA A 255 -0.65 -31.90 -19.18
CA ALA A 255 -1.50 -33.03 -19.54
C ALA A 255 -2.47 -33.43 -18.41
N VAL A 256 -2.03 -33.38 -17.14
CA VAL A 256 -2.91 -33.62 -15.98
C VAL A 256 -3.95 -32.50 -15.83
N ILE A 257 -3.57 -31.23 -16.01
CA ILE A 257 -4.51 -30.10 -15.98
C ILE A 257 -5.57 -30.26 -17.06
N ASP A 258 -5.18 -30.71 -18.26
CA ASP A 258 -6.10 -30.91 -19.38
C ASP A 258 -7.09 -32.06 -19.13
N ARG A 259 -6.64 -33.14 -18.49
CA ARG A 259 -7.53 -34.22 -18.02
C ARG A 259 -8.51 -33.76 -16.92
N CYS A 260 -8.14 -32.74 -16.16
CA CYS A 260 -8.96 -32.15 -15.11
C CYS A 260 -9.80 -30.94 -15.61
N SER A 261 -9.85 -30.69 -16.92
CA SER A 261 -10.42 -29.47 -17.51
C SER A 261 -11.94 -29.37 -17.44
N ALA A 262 -12.65 -30.50 -17.26
CA ALA A 262 -14.13 -30.56 -17.27
C ALA A 262 -14.81 -29.57 -16.29
N LEU A 263 -14.13 -29.22 -15.19
CA LEU A 263 -14.64 -28.26 -14.20
C LEU A 263 -14.06 -26.86 -14.41
N GLN A 264 -12.74 -26.77 -14.52
CA GLN A 264 -12.01 -25.53 -14.68
C GLN A 264 -10.57 -25.83 -15.13
N ASN A 265 -10.18 -25.46 -16.34
CA ASN A 265 -8.77 -25.49 -16.72
C ASN A 265 -8.04 -24.28 -16.12
N ILE A 266 -6.92 -24.53 -15.42
CA ILE A 266 -6.13 -23.49 -14.74
C ILE A 266 -5.43 -22.60 -15.77
N ARG A 267 -4.94 -23.16 -16.88
CA ARG A 267 -4.23 -22.44 -17.94
C ARG A 267 -5.19 -21.55 -18.73
N ASP A 268 -6.36 -22.08 -19.08
CA ASP A 268 -7.40 -21.29 -19.77
C ASP A 268 -7.95 -20.17 -18.89
N ALA A 269 -8.01 -20.38 -17.56
CA ALA A 269 -8.40 -19.33 -16.64
C ALA A 269 -7.43 -18.13 -16.68
N VAL A 270 -6.11 -18.40 -16.70
CA VAL A 270 -5.08 -17.35 -16.85
C VAL A 270 -5.30 -16.57 -18.15
N LEU A 271 -5.50 -17.27 -19.27
CA LEU A 271 -5.70 -16.64 -20.58
C LEU A 271 -7.02 -15.86 -20.66
N ARG A 272 -8.11 -16.36 -20.07
CA ARG A 272 -9.40 -15.67 -20.02
C ARG A 272 -9.33 -14.37 -19.22
N TYR A 273 -8.74 -14.40 -18.02
CA TYR A 273 -8.59 -13.17 -17.23
C TYR A 273 -7.63 -12.17 -17.89
N ARG A 274 -6.63 -12.67 -18.63
CA ARG A 274 -5.79 -11.85 -19.49
C ARG A 274 -6.58 -11.17 -20.60
N GLU A 275 -7.46 -11.89 -21.26
CA GLU A 275 -8.32 -11.33 -22.30
C GLU A 275 -9.17 -10.18 -21.74
N ILE A 276 -9.89 -10.43 -20.64
CA ILE A 276 -10.72 -9.42 -19.96
C ILE A 276 -9.89 -8.21 -19.50
N PHE A 277 -8.68 -8.43 -18.97
CA PHE A 277 -7.79 -7.34 -18.55
C PHE A 277 -7.37 -6.44 -19.73
N ASN A 278 -7.15 -7.02 -20.91
CA ASN A 278 -6.72 -6.30 -22.10
C ASN A 278 -7.88 -5.69 -22.90
N GLN A 279 -9.14 -6.03 -22.61
CA GLN A 279 -10.30 -5.42 -23.25
C GLN A 279 -10.49 -3.97 -22.76
N GLN A 280 -10.17 -3.00 -23.63
CA GLN A 280 -10.17 -1.57 -23.26
C GLN A 280 -11.57 -1.00 -23.00
N HIS A 281 -12.62 -1.59 -23.59
CA HIS A 281 -14.00 -1.17 -23.42
C HIS A 281 -14.62 -1.64 -22.09
N VAL A 282 -13.93 -2.49 -21.34
CA VAL A 282 -14.37 -2.99 -20.04
C VAL A 282 -14.01 -1.97 -18.96
N GLU A 283 -14.93 -1.73 -18.02
CA GLU A 283 -14.74 -0.78 -16.92
C GLU A 283 -13.40 -1.02 -16.18
N PRO A 284 -12.63 0.05 -15.84
CA PRO A 284 -11.33 -0.08 -15.18
C PRO A 284 -11.36 -0.94 -13.89
N ARG A 285 -12.46 -0.89 -13.13
CA ARG A 285 -12.66 -1.72 -11.94
C ARG A 285 -12.72 -3.21 -12.27
N VAL A 286 -13.44 -3.58 -13.32
CA VAL A 286 -13.57 -4.97 -13.80
C VAL A 286 -12.24 -5.47 -14.34
N ARG A 287 -11.50 -4.62 -15.08
CA ARG A 287 -10.15 -4.96 -15.56
C ARG A 287 -9.17 -5.19 -14.42
N ARG A 288 -9.19 -4.35 -13.37
CA ARG A 288 -8.36 -4.53 -12.17
C ARG A 288 -8.72 -5.81 -11.42
N LEU A 289 -10.01 -6.12 -11.28
CA LEU A 289 -10.45 -7.38 -10.68
C LEU A 289 -10.00 -8.60 -11.51
N ALA A 290 -10.09 -8.50 -12.84
CA ALA A 290 -9.61 -9.52 -13.75
C ALA A 290 -8.08 -9.72 -13.64
N LEU A 291 -7.31 -8.63 -13.53
CA LEU A 291 -5.86 -8.70 -13.32
C LEU A 291 -5.52 -9.44 -12.02
N ASN A 292 -6.17 -9.08 -10.91
CA ASN A 292 -5.95 -9.71 -9.62
C ASN A 292 -6.32 -11.20 -9.65
N ARG A 293 -7.47 -11.55 -10.22
CA ARG A 293 -7.87 -12.96 -10.38
C ARG A 293 -6.93 -13.71 -11.30
N GLY A 294 -6.53 -13.12 -12.41
CA GLY A 294 -5.54 -13.68 -13.33
C GLY A 294 -4.23 -13.99 -12.62
N ALA A 295 -3.71 -13.05 -11.84
CA ALA A 295 -2.49 -13.21 -11.06
C ALA A 295 -2.56 -14.40 -10.09
N GLU A 296 -3.68 -14.60 -9.41
CA GLU A 296 -3.88 -15.74 -8.50
C GLU A 296 -3.90 -17.09 -9.26
N TYR A 297 -4.51 -17.15 -10.45
CA TYR A 297 -4.45 -18.34 -11.30
C TYR A 297 -3.05 -18.59 -11.86
N LEU A 298 -2.30 -17.54 -12.20
CA LEU A 298 -0.92 -17.64 -12.65
C LEU A 298 0.00 -18.11 -11.52
N GLU A 299 -0.17 -17.59 -10.30
CA GLU A 299 0.56 -18.07 -9.13
C GLU A 299 0.23 -19.54 -8.84
N ARG A 300 -1.04 -19.94 -8.97
CA ARG A 300 -1.45 -21.34 -8.79
C ARG A 300 -0.75 -22.26 -9.78
N TYR A 301 -0.73 -21.90 -11.06
CA TYR A 301 -0.03 -22.68 -12.09
C TYR A 301 1.49 -22.70 -11.83
N PHE A 302 2.08 -21.56 -11.49
CA PHE A 302 3.50 -21.45 -11.12
C PHE A 302 3.89 -22.37 -9.95
N ARG A 303 3.06 -22.44 -8.90
CA ARG A 303 3.30 -23.34 -7.77
C ARG A 303 3.15 -24.81 -8.14
N LEU A 304 2.21 -25.14 -9.03
CA LEU A 304 2.05 -26.51 -9.53
C LEU A 304 3.26 -26.94 -10.36
N ILE A 305 3.87 -26.05 -11.15
CA ILE A 305 5.14 -26.33 -11.85
C ILE A 305 6.24 -26.66 -10.84
N ALA A 306 6.40 -25.82 -9.80
CA ALA A 306 7.39 -26.07 -8.75
C ALA A 306 7.13 -27.40 -8.02
N PHE A 307 5.87 -27.72 -7.73
CA PHE A 307 5.49 -28.98 -7.09
C PHE A 307 5.76 -30.19 -7.99
N SER A 308 5.44 -30.11 -9.28
CA SER A 308 5.76 -31.18 -10.23
C SER A 308 7.27 -31.40 -10.36
N ALA A 309 8.07 -30.32 -10.31
CA ALA A 309 9.52 -30.42 -10.29
C ALA A 309 10.05 -31.06 -9.01
N TYR A 310 9.48 -30.73 -7.85
CA TYR A 310 9.78 -31.40 -6.58
C TYR A 310 9.50 -32.91 -6.66
N LEU A 311 8.32 -33.30 -7.15
CA LEU A 311 7.96 -34.71 -7.35
C LEU A 311 8.92 -35.43 -8.31
N GLY A 312 9.39 -34.75 -9.36
CA GLY A 312 10.37 -35.28 -10.32
C GLY A 312 11.83 -35.32 -9.82
N SER A 313 12.11 -34.84 -8.60
CA SER A 313 13.45 -34.76 -8.02
C SER A 313 13.71 -35.82 -6.95
N GLU A 314 14.97 -36.01 -6.58
CA GLU A 314 15.40 -36.93 -5.51
C GLU A 314 14.86 -36.54 -4.13
N ALA A 315 14.49 -35.27 -3.95
CA ALA A 315 13.90 -34.78 -2.70
C ALA A 315 12.59 -35.51 -2.34
N PHE A 316 11.86 -36.02 -3.33
CA PHE A 316 10.63 -36.77 -3.09
C PHE A 316 10.86 -38.28 -2.87
N ASP A 317 12.03 -38.84 -3.21
CA ASP A 317 12.29 -40.28 -3.08
C ASP A 317 12.23 -40.73 -1.61
N GLY A 318 12.75 -39.91 -0.69
CA GLY A 318 12.67 -40.14 0.76
C GLY A 318 11.25 -40.04 1.34
N PHE A 319 10.28 -39.53 0.57
CA PHE A 319 8.88 -39.45 0.99
C PHE A 319 8.13 -40.78 0.78
N CYS A 320 8.57 -41.59 -0.18
CA CYS A 320 7.99 -42.89 -0.52
C CYS A 320 8.75 -44.10 0.08
N GLY A 321 9.99 -43.92 0.56
CA GLY A 321 10.85 -44.97 1.13
C GLY A 321 11.03 -44.93 2.66
N GLN A 322 11.59 -46.01 3.24
CA GLN A 322 11.94 -46.13 4.67
C GLN A 322 13.24 -45.39 5.06
N GLY A 323 13.54 -44.22 4.48
CA GLY A 323 14.76 -43.44 4.74
C GLY A 323 14.59 -42.36 5.81
N GLU A 324 15.68 -42.01 6.50
CA GLU A 324 15.70 -41.18 7.72
C GLU A 324 15.50 -39.67 7.53
N SER A 325 15.45 -39.13 6.30
CA SER A 325 15.16 -37.69 6.08
C SER A 325 14.08 -37.46 5.03
N LYS A 326 12.86 -37.16 5.50
CA LYS A 326 11.71 -36.80 4.67
C LYS A 326 11.76 -35.32 4.30
N MET A 327 12.32 -34.98 3.14
CA MET A 327 12.27 -33.60 2.64
C MET A 327 10.86 -33.26 2.18
N THR A 328 10.22 -32.28 2.82
CA THR A 328 8.87 -31.79 2.45
C THR A 328 8.95 -30.78 1.30
N PHE A 329 7.85 -30.58 0.57
CA PHE A 329 7.77 -29.54 -0.46
C PHE A 329 7.98 -28.15 0.15
N LYS A 330 7.44 -27.89 1.35
CA LYS A 330 7.68 -26.63 2.06
C LYS A 330 9.17 -26.39 2.30
N SER A 331 9.89 -27.37 2.86
CA SER A 331 11.32 -27.25 3.13
C SER A 331 12.14 -27.14 1.84
N TRP A 332 11.81 -27.94 0.81
CA TRP A 332 12.48 -27.90 -0.49
C TRP A 332 12.33 -26.53 -1.18
N LEU A 333 11.13 -25.94 -1.13
CA LEU A 333 10.86 -24.64 -1.72
C LEU A 333 11.49 -23.47 -0.94
N GLN A 334 11.71 -23.63 0.37
CA GLN A 334 12.41 -22.63 1.20
C GLN A 334 13.90 -22.52 0.85
N GLN A 335 14.52 -23.60 0.39
CA GLN A 335 15.91 -23.63 -0.06
C GLN A 335 16.12 -23.01 -1.46
N ARG A 336 15.08 -22.38 -2.02
CA ARG A 336 15.05 -21.81 -3.39
C ARG A 336 14.55 -20.37 -3.38
N PRO A 337 15.37 -19.42 -2.89
CA PRO A 337 14.99 -18.01 -2.82
C PRO A 337 14.65 -17.41 -4.19
N GLU A 338 15.25 -17.89 -5.28
CA GLU A 338 14.96 -17.51 -6.65
C GLU A 338 13.50 -17.83 -7.07
N VAL A 339 12.97 -18.97 -6.62
CA VAL A 339 11.56 -19.35 -6.86
C VAL A 339 10.61 -18.47 -6.04
N GLN A 340 11.00 -18.11 -4.81
CA GLN A 340 10.23 -17.17 -4.00
C GLN A 340 10.23 -15.76 -4.60
N ALA A 341 11.36 -15.28 -5.12
CA ALA A 341 11.46 -13.97 -5.77
C ALA A 341 10.54 -13.89 -7.01
N MET A 342 10.52 -14.95 -7.83
CA MET A 342 9.61 -15.05 -8.97
C MET A 342 8.13 -15.04 -8.55
N LYS A 343 7.78 -15.77 -7.48
CA LYS A 343 6.42 -15.74 -6.90
C LYS A 343 6.03 -14.32 -6.47
N TRP A 344 6.92 -13.62 -5.76
CA TRP A 344 6.69 -12.24 -5.35
C TRP A 344 6.53 -11.30 -6.54
N SER A 345 7.25 -11.55 -7.64
CA SER A 345 7.06 -10.78 -8.88
C SER A 345 5.65 -10.91 -9.46
N ILE A 346 5.00 -12.09 -9.37
CA ILE A 346 3.60 -12.27 -9.80
C ILE A 346 2.66 -11.38 -8.99
N ARG A 347 2.87 -11.29 -7.67
CA ARG A 347 2.00 -10.53 -6.76
C ARG A 347 2.22 -9.03 -6.82
N LEU A 348 3.48 -8.60 -6.84
CA LEU A 348 3.83 -7.19 -6.79
C LEU A 348 3.53 -6.49 -8.12
N ARG A 349 3.67 -7.20 -9.24
CA ARG A 349 3.58 -6.61 -10.60
C ARG A 349 2.90 -7.55 -11.59
N PRO A 350 1.64 -7.98 -11.34
CA PRO A 350 0.94 -8.93 -12.19
C PRO A 350 0.75 -8.43 -13.62
N GLY A 351 0.59 -7.11 -13.83
CA GLY A 351 0.40 -6.50 -15.15
C GLY A 351 1.45 -6.93 -16.17
N ARG A 352 2.71 -7.14 -15.75
CA ARG A 352 3.82 -7.56 -16.62
C ARG A 352 3.61 -8.89 -17.34
N PHE A 353 2.81 -9.79 -16.78
CA PHE A 353 2.56 -11.13 -17.35
C PHE A 353 1.27 -11.19 -18.18
N PHE A 354 0.38 -10.22 -17.98
CA PHE A 354 -0.94 -10.16 -18.61
C PHE A 354 -0.98 -9.13 -19.76
N THR A 355 0.04 -8.28 -19.88
CA THR A 355 0.20 -7.30 -20.96
C THR A 355 0.60 -8.00 -22.27
N ILE A 356 0.00 -7.63 -23.40
CA ILE A 356 0.34 -8.15 -24.74
C ILE A 356 1.76 -7.68 -25.14
N PRO A 357 2.65 -8.57 -25.64
CA PRO A 357 3.94 -8.17 -26.24
C PRO A 357 3.73 -7.23 -27.43
N GLU A 358 4.66 -6.29 -27.61
CA GLU A 358 4.63 -5.23 -28.64
C GLU A 358 4.31 -5.73 -30.05
N ASP A 359 4.81 -6.90 -30.43
CA ASP A 359 4.71 -7.46 -31.78
C ASP A 359 3.29 -7.90 -32.21
N LEU A 360 2.34 -8.02 -31.27
CA LEU A 360 0.97 -8.50 -31.51
C LEU A 360 -0.10 -7.43 -31.31
N ARG A 361 0.29 -6.17 -31.04
CA ARG A 361 -0.66 -5.06 -30.84
C ARG A 361 -0.93 -4.30 -32.13
N ALA A 362 -2.22 -4.00 -32.36
CA ALA A 362 -2.59 -3.02 -33.37
C ALA A 362 -2.02 -1.63 -32.99
N PRO A 363 -1.64 -0.78 -33.96
CA PRO A 363 -0.86 0.45 -33.74
C PRO A 363 -1.48 1.51 -32.79
N TYR A 364 -2.75 1.35 -32.41
CA TYR A 364 -3.51 2.33 -31.64
C TYR A 364 -3.56 2.06 -30.12
N GLU A 365 -3.03 0.93 -29.62
CA GLU A 365 -3.08 0.53 -28.19
C GLU A 365 -1.77 0.77 -27.39
N THR A 366 -0.95 1.73 -27.79
CA THR A 366 0.45 1.87 -27.35
C THR A 366 0.69 2.50 -25.98
N GLN A 367 -0.33 2.82 -25.16
CA GLN A 367 -0.08 3.79 -24.07
C GLN A 367 -0.43 3.45 -22.63
N HIS A 368 -1.08 2.35 -22.22
CA HIS A 368 -1.53 2.27 -20.82
C HIS A 368 -1.34 0.88 -20.16
N GLY A 369 -0.19 0.67 -19.49
CA GLY A 369 0.05 -0.44 -18.56
C GLY A 369 1.33 -0.31 -17.72
N ASP A 370 1.34 -0.88 -16.50
CA ASP A 370 2.44 -0.78 -15.51
C ASP A 370 3.81 -1.22 -16.04
N ALA A 371 3.84 -2.16 -17.00
CA ALA A 371 5.07 -2.61 -17.63
C ALA A 371 5.71 -1.54 -18.54
N VAL A 372 4.87 -0.79 -19.27
CA VAL A 372 5.29 0.35 -20.10
C VAL A 372 5.72 1.50 -19.22
N MET A 373 4.99 1.74 -18.12
CA MET A 373 5.36 2.75 -17.13
C MET A 373 6.73 2.47 -16.52
N GLU A 374 6.99 1.22 -16.13
CA GLU A 374 8.30 0.86 -15.61
C GLU A 374 9.43 0.86 -16.66
N SER A 375 9.15 0.52 -17.92
CA SER A 375 10.17 0.64 -18.97
C SER A 375 10.51 2.09 -19.24
N VAL A 376 9.53 3.00 -19.21
CA VAL A 376 9.73 4.45 -19.33
C VAL A 376 10.56 4.96 -18.16
N ILE A 377 10.22 4.59 -16.92
CA ILE A 377 10.97 5.00 -15.72
C ILE A 377 12.40 4.42 -15.71
N LYS A 378 12.62 3.23 -16.27
CA LYS A 378 13.96 2.64 -16.43
C LYS A 378 14.75 3.25 -17.58
N ALA A 379 14.09 3.78 -18.60
CA ALA A 379 14.72 4.43 -19.74
C ALA A 379 15.04 5.92 -19.48
N ARG A 380 14.51 6.48 -18.38
CA ARG A 380 14.85 7.83 -17.92
C ARG A 380 16.35 7.98 -17.73
N ASN A 381 16.91 8.97 -18.42
CA ASN A 381 18.32 9.30 -18.40
C ASN A 381 18.55 10.78 -18.05
N GLY A 382 17.55 11.42 -17.45
CA GLY A 382 17.64 12.78 -16.96
C GLY A 382 18.68 12.89 -15.84
N SER A 383 19.20 14.10 -15.70
CA SER A 383 20.26 14.41 -14.75
C SER A 383 19.75 14.50 -13.30
N VAL A 384 18.46 14.77 -13.12
CA VAL A 384 17.68 14.77 -11.87
C VAL A 384 16.53 13.77 -11.98
N LEU A 385 15.77 13.80 -13.09
CA LEU A 385 14.75 12.80 -13.41
C LEU A 385 15.39 11.55 -14.06
N GLY A 386 16.16 10.83 -13.24
CA GLY A 386 16.93 9.66 -13.65
C GLY A 386 16.18 8.33 -13.55
N THR A 387 16.90 7.24 -13.80
CA THR A 387 16.38 5.87 -13.70
C THR A 387 15.79 5.59 -12.32
N GLY A 388 14.54 5.11 -12.26
CA GLY A 388 13.90 4.76 -10.99
C GLY A 388 13.30 5.96 -10.23
N SER A 389 13.35 7.16 -10.79
CA SER A 389 12.66 8.33 -10.24
C SER A 389 11.30 8.56 -10.90
N ILE A 390 10.34 9.09 -10.13
CA ILE A 390 9.00 9.44 -10.59
C ILE A 390 8.65 10.88 -10.23
N LEU A 391 7.79 11.49 -11.04
CA LEU A 391 7.07 12.72 -10.69
C LEU A 391 5.71 12.38 -10.16
N LYS A 392 5.44 12.78 -8.93
CA LYS A 392 4.21 12.52 -8.22
C LYS A 392 3.49 13.83 -7.93
N MET A 393 2.20 13.86 -8.19
CA MET A 393 1.31 14.97 -7.86
C MET A 393 1.39 15.23 -6.36
N TYR A 394 1.57 16.50 -6.01
CA TYR A 394 1.73 16.90 -4.63
C TYR A 394 0.44 16.77 -3.82
N PHE A 395 -0.73 16.99 -4.43
CA PHE A 395 -2.01 16.78 -3.75
C PHE A 395 -2.29 15.28 -3.57
N PHE A 396 -2.73 14.90 -2.37
CA PHE A 396 -3.07 13.52 -2.03
C PHE A 396 -4.27 13.44 -1.07
N PRO A 397 -5.01 12.31 -1.08
CA PRO A 397 -6.12 12.09 -0.15
C PRO A 397 -5.66 12.13 1.31
N GLY A 398 -6.35 12.88 2.15
CA GLY A 398 -6.00 13.02 3.58
C GLY A 398 -5.00 14.14 3.88
N GLN A 399 -4.58 14.92 2.88
CA GLN A 399 -3.87 16.19 3.11
C GLN A 399 -4.78 17.12 3.93
N ARG A 400 -4.35 17.47 5.16
CA ARG A 400 -5.15 18.27 6.09
C ARG A 400 -5.53 19.62 5.47
N THR A 401 -6.82 19.90 5.38
CA THR A 401 -7.38 21.21 4.98
C THR A 401 -7.87 22.01 6.21
N SER A 402 -7.31 21.73 7.39
CA SER A 402 -7.78 22.24 8.68
C SER A 402 -7.33 23.66 8.98
N SER A 403 -7.70 24.61 8.12
CA SER A 403 -7.54 26.03 8.39
C SER A 403 -8.88 26.76 8.35
N HIS A 404 -9.05 27.76 9.22
CA HIS A 404 -10.17 28.71 9.15
C HIS A 404 -10.12 29.58 7.88
N ILE A 405 -8.97 29.65 7.21
CA ILE A 405 -8.78 30.32 5.93
C ILE A 405 -8.77 29.26 4.83
N GLN A 406 -9.79 29.28 3.98
CA GLN A 406 -9.89 28.39 2.82
C GLN A 406 -9.55 29.18 1.56
N ILE A 407 -8.43 28.82 0.93
CA ILE A 407 -8.01 29.33 -0.38
C ILE A 407 -7.99 28.14 -1.34
N HIS A 408 -8.65 28.26 -2.49
CA HIS A 408 -8.77 27.13 -3.40
C HIS A 408 -7.40 26.81 -4.00
N GLY A 409 -7.00 25.54 -3.96
CA GLY A 409 -5.70 25.12 -4.44
C GLY A 409 -4.50 25.51 -3.56
N ALA A 410 -4.71 26.06 -2.34
CA ALA A 410 -3.66 26.30 -1.34
C ALA A 410 -4.04 25.62 -0.01
N PRO A 411 -3.48 24.42 0.29
CA PRO A 411 -3.85 23.69 1.50
C PRO A 411 -3.24 24.30 2.77
N HIS A 412 -3.92 24.10 3.90
CA HIS A 412 -3.43 24.38 5.26
C HIS A 412 -2.90 25.81 5.47
N VAL A 413 -3.71 26.80 5.10
CA VAL A 413 -3.36 28.22 5.25
C VAL A 413 -3.56 28.68 6.70
N TYR A 414 -2.50 28.99 7.42
CA TYR A 414 -2.59 29.46 8.80
C TYR A 414 -2.09 30.91 8.93
N LYS A 415 -2.73 31.70 9.80
CA LYS A 415 -2.30 33.05 10.18
C LYS A 415 -1.93 33.05 11.66
N VAL A 416 -0.81 33.65 12.02
CA VAL A 416 -0.44 33.86 13.43
C VAL A 416 -1.21 35.06 14.00
N ASP A 417 -1.87 34.84 15.14
CA ASP A 417 -2.64 35.89 15.79
C ASP A 417 -1.76 37.06 16.26
N GLY A 418 -2.16 38.27 15.86
CA GLY A 418 -1.42 39.50 16.14
C GLY A 418 -0.19 39.75 15.27
N TYR A 419 0.14 38.87 14.31
CA TYR A 419 1.29 39.05 13.43
C TYR A 419 0.88 38.96 11.95
N PRO A 420 1.53 39.72 11.05
CA PRO A 420 1.31 39.61 9.60
C PRO A 420 2.11 38.42 9.03
N VAL A 421 1.97 37.26 9.66
CA VAL A 421 2.75 36.06 9.40
C VAL A 421 1.81 34.90 9.09
N TYR A 422 2.03 34.27 7.95
CA TYR A 422 1.19 33.24 7.40
C TYR A 422 2.02 32.00 7.02
N SER A 423 1.39 30.83 7.01
CA SER A 423 1.95 29.63 6.40
C SER A 423 0.95 28.95 5.50
N MET A 424 1.46 28.16 4.54
CA MET A 424 0.66 27.27 3.71
C MET A 424 1.47 26.05 3.26
N ALA A 425 0.74 25.01 2.85
CA ALA A 425 1.30 23.93 2.06
C ALA A 425 1.61 24.41 0.63
N THR A 426 2.29 23.60 -0.18
CA THR A 426 2.60 23.99 -1.57
C THR A 426 1.31 24.20 -2.37
N PRO A 427 1.05 25.39 -2.94
CA PRO A 427 -0.19 25.69 -3.63
C PRO A 427 -0.12 25.28 -5.12
N THR A 428 -1.25 25.34 -5.82
CA THR A 428 -1.30 25.50 -7.30
C THR A 428 -0.86 26.92 -7.70
N ILE A 429 -0.60 27.17 -9.00
CA ILE A 429 -0.33 28.54 -9.47
C ILE A 429 -1.56 29.42 -9.25
N THR A 430 -2.76 28.90 -9.50
CA THR A 430 -4.04 29.57 -9.24
C THR A 430 -4.25 29.82 -7.75
N GLY A 431 -3.97 28.84 -6.89
CA GLY A 431 -4.05 29.00 -5.43
C GLY A 431 -3.05 30.01 -4.89
N ALA A 432 -1.84 30.10 -5.46
CA ALA A 432 -0.88 31.15 -5.12
C ALA A 432 -1.42 32.54 -5.51
N LYS A 433 -2.06 32.69 -6.68
CA LYS A 433 -2.73 33.95 -7.07
C LYS A 433 -3.85 34.32 -6.11
N GLU A 434 -4.71 33.37 -5.78
CA GLU A 434 -5.81 33.61 -4.83
C GLU A 434 -5.29 34.00 -3.44
N MET A 435 -4.22 33.35 -2.96
CA MET A 435 -3.59 33.70 -1.68
C MET A 435 -3.04 35.12 -1.70
N LEU A 436 -2.36 35.52 -2.78
CA LEU A 436 -1.85 36.89 -2.91
C LEU A 436 -2.98 37.91 -2.98
N ALA A 437 -4.05 37.64 -3.74
CA ALA A 437 -5.23 38.50 -3.80
C ALA A 437 -5.91 38.63 -2.42
N PHE A 438 -6.00 37.54 -1.67
CA PHE A 438 -6.52 37.52 -0.31
C PHE A 438 -5.68 38.38 0.64
N LEU A 439 -4.35 38.27 0.59
CA LEU A 439 -3.45 39.06 1.43
C LEU A 439 -3.58 40.56 1.12
N VAL A 440 -3.66 40.92 -0.17
CA VAL A 440 -3.87 42.31 -0.60
C VAL A 440 -5.22 42.86 -0.10
N ALA A 441 -6.29 42.04 -0.15
CA ALA A 441 -7.63 42.48 0.23
C ALA A 441 -7.85 42.58 1.75
N LYS A 442 -7.32 41.63 2.53
CA LYS A 442 -7.68 41.47 3.96
C LYS A 442 -6.82 42.29 4.92
N GLU A 443 -5.53 42.45 4.63
CA GLU A 443 -4.59 43.16 5.53
C GLU A 443 -4.62 44.68 5.34
N SER A 444 -5.54 45.23 4.53
CA SER A 444 -5.48 46.63 4.09
C SER A 444 -4.06 47.01 3.68
N ILE A 445 -3.39 46.10 2.96
CA ILE A 445 -2.08 46.37 2.36
C ILE A 445 -2.31 47.59 1.49
N VAL A 446 -1.95 48.76 2.01
CA VAL A 446 -2.05 50.03 1.30
C VAL A 446 -1.28 49.81 0.01
N GLY A 447 -1.90 50.07 -1.14
CA GLY A 447 -1.31 49.74 -2.45
C GLY A 447 0.18 50.10 -2.49
N GLY A 448 1.03 49.07 -2.51
CA GLY A 448 2.49 49.21 -2.40
C GLY A 448 3.20 48.52 -1.22
N GLN A 449 2.54 47.73 -0.35
CA GLN A 449 3.28 46.88 0.61
C GLN A 449 3.60 45.50 0.02
N LYS A 450 4.81 45.05 0.31
CA LYS A 450 5.42 43.86 -0.28
C LYS A 450 5.04 42.59 0.49
N VAL A 451 4.85 41.47 -0.21
CA VAL A 451 4.71 40.14 0.41
C VAL A 451 6.02 39.38 0.29
N VAL A 452 6.61 39.01 1.42
CA VAL A 452 7.83 38.18 1.46
C VAL A 452 7.42 36.71 1.56
N ILE A 453 7.73 35.95 0.51
CA ILE A 453 7.41 34.52 0.40
C ILE A 453 8.69 33.73 0.61
N THR A 454 8.71 32.90 1.66
CA THR A 454 9.85 32.06 1.98
C THR A 454 9.45 30.59 1.86
N ASP A 455 9.99 29.90 0.86
CA ASP A 455 9.81 28.47 0.68
C ASP A 455 10.85 27.69 1.48
N LEU A 456 10.37 26.87 2.41
CA LEU A 456 11.19 26.10 3.35
C LEU A 456 11.51 24.68 2.87
N ARG A 457 11.14 24.31 1.64
CA ARG A 457 11.28 22.94 1.16
C ARG A 457 12.71 22.59 0.72
N GLU A 458 13.19 21.43 1.15
CA GLU A 458 14.42 20.79 0.66
C GLU A 458 14.21 19.98 -0.63
N GLU A 459 12.97 19.63 -0.93
CA GLU A 459 12.61 18.83 -2.10
C GLU A 459 12.47 19.71 -3.34
N ALA A 460 12.94 19.23 -4.50
CA ALA A 460 12.65 19.88 -5.78
C ALA A 460 11.16 19.76 -6.14
N VAL A 461 10.54 20.89 -6.48
CA VAL A 461 9.15 20.98 -6.95
C VAL A 461 9.14 21.51 -8.38
N VAL A 462 8.21 21.01 -9.19
CA VAL A 462 7.95 21.53 -10.55
C VAL A 462 6.45 21.68 -10.75
N TYR A 463 6.02 22.71 -11.45
CA TYR A 463 4.63 22.93 -11.82
C TYR A 463 4.40 22.45 -13.26
N ILE A 464 3.34 21.69 -13.46
CA ILE A 464 2.87 21.21 -14.77
C ILE A 464 1.37 21.49 -14.82
N ASN A 465 0.89 22.27 -15.79
CA ASN A 465 -0.53 22.61 -15.96
C ASN A 465 -1.17 23.09 -14.64
N ASP A 466 -0.68 24.18 -14.04
CA ASP A 466 -1.13 24.73 -12.74
C ASP A 466 -0.79 23.88 -11.49
N THR A 467 -0.43 22.61 -11.66
CA THR A 467 -0.34 21.64 -10.57
C THR A 467 1.11 21.37 -10.14
N PRO A 468 1.42 21.41 -8.82
CA PRO A 468 2.74 21.05 -8.31
C PRO A 468 2.98 19.54 -8.30
N PHE A 469 4.18 19.13 -8.74
CA PHE A 469 4.71 17.77 -8.72
C PHE A 469 6.03 17.72 -7.95
N VAL A 470 6.27 16.60 -7.29
CA VAL A 470 7.47 16.33 -6.49
C VAL A 470 8.20 15.11 -7.01
N LEU A 471 9.53 15.12 -6.88
CA LEU A 471 10.37 13.98 -7.21
C LEU A 471 10.29 12.90 -6.11
N ARG A 472 10.14 11.63 -6.51
CA ARG A 472 10.08 10.47 -5.61
C ARG A 472 10.85 9.29 -6.19
N GLU A 473 11.25 8.35 -5.33
CA GLU A 473 11.78 7.07 -5.79
C GLU A 473 10.64 6.11 -6.12
N LEU A 474 10.77 5.33 -7.20
CA LEU A 474 9.75 4.37 -7.63
C LEU A 474 9.48 3.27 -6.59
N ASN A 475 10.50 2.84 -5.84
CA ASN A 475 10.39 1.84 -4.78
C ASN A 475 9.83 2.42 -3.47
N LYS A 476 9.84 3.75 -3.30
CA LYS A 476 9.35 4.47 -2.13
C LYS A 476 8.55 5.71 -2.55
N PRO A 477 7.42 5.53 -3.26
CA PRO A 477 6.76 6.63 -3.96
C PRO A 477 6.00 7.59 -3.01
N VAL A 478 5.84 7.22 -1.74
CA VAL A 478 5.22 8.05 -0.69
C VAL A 478 6.28 8.74 0.18
N ASP A 479 7.47 8.17 0.29
CA ASP A 479 8.52 8.70 1.16
C ASP A 479 9.13 9.97 0.56
N THR A 480 9.28 11.00 1.39
CA THR A 480 9.98 12.23 1.03
C THR A 480 11.46 11.95 0.74
N LEU A 481 11.95 12.42 -0.41
CA LEU A 481 13.38 12.44 -0.72
C LEU A 481 14.07 13.43 0.22
N LYS A 482 14.94 12.93 1.10
CA LYS A 482 15.62 13.74 2.12
C LYS A 482 16.97 14.20 1.61
N HIS A 483 17.16 15.51 1.53
CA HIS A 483 18.43 16.16 1.20
C HIS A 483 18.89 17.01 2.39
N VAL A 484 19.13 16.35 3.53
CA VAL A 484 19.42 17.01 4.80
C VAL A 484 20.62 17.95 4.65
N GLY A 485 20.39 19.25 4.89
CA GLY A 485 21.44 20.28 4.80
C GLY A 485 21.64 20.90 3.43
N ILE A 486 20.79 20.62 2.44
CA ILE A 486 20.83 21.28 1.13
C ILE A 486 20.54 22.78 1.23
N THR A 487 21.23 23.58 0.41
CA THR A 487 21.03 25.04 0.37
C THR A 487 20.01 25.43 -0.69
N GLY A 488 19.35 26.59 -0.51
CA GLY A 488 18.36 27.12 -1.45
C GLY A 488 18.84 27.13 -2.91
N PRO A 489 20.00 27.73 -3.22
CA PRO A 489 20.50 27.77 -4.60
C PRO A 489 20.73 26.39 -5.23
N VAL A 490 21.10 25.38 -4.43
CA VAL A 490 21.27 24.01 -4.93
C VAL A 490 19.92 23.38 -5.24
N VAL A 491 18.89 23.61 -4.41
CA VAL A 491 17.52 23.15 -4.70
C VAL A 491 16.98 23.83 -5.97
N GLU A 492 17.15 25.14 -6.12
CA GLU A 492 16.71 25.87 -7.31
C GLU A 492 17.42 25.36 -8.58
N HIS A 493 18.72 25.05 -8.48
CA HIS A 493 19.47 24.44 -9.58
C HIS A 493 18.97 23.02 -9.92
N MET A 494 18.58 22.23 -8.91
CA MET A 494 17.95 20.92 -9.12
C MET A 494 16.57 21.06 -9.77
N GLU A 495 15.77 22.06 -9.40
CA GLU A 495 14.47 22.34 -10.01
C GLU A 495 14.60 22.77 -11.48
N ALA A 496 15.60 23.61 -11.80
CA ALA A 496 15.92 23.99 -13.18
C ALA A 496 16.31 22.78 -14.03
N ARG A 497 17.20 21.93 -13.53
CA ARG A 497 17.60 20.69 -14.22
C ARG A 497 16.46 19.67 -14.33
N LEU A 498 15.59 19.59 -13.31
CA LEU A 498 14.40 18.76 -13.36
C LEU A 498 13.44 19.22 -14.47
N LYS A 499 13.25 20.54 -14.60
CA LYS A 499 12.49 21.12 -15.73
C LYS A 499 13.12 20.77 -17.07
N GLU A 500 14.44 20.90 -17.23
CA GLU A 500 15.15 20.53 -18.46
C GLU A 500 14.95 19.05 -18.82
N ASP A 501 15.02 18.15 -17.83
CA ASP A 501 14.79 16.72 -18.02
C ASP A 501 13.34 16.44 -18.46
N ILE A 502 12.36 17.12 -17.86
CA ILE A 502 10.94 17.02 -18.22
C ILE A 502 10.72 17.47 -19.67
N VAL A 503 11.22 18.66 -20.02
CA VAL A 503 11.09 19.20 -21.37
C VAL A 503 11.76 18.27 -22.40
N SER A 504 12.90 17.68 -22.04
CA SER A 504 13.58 16.69 -22.88
C SER A 504 12.78 15.40 -23.05
N GLU A 505 12.17 14.87 -21.98
CA GLU A 505 11.31 13.67 -22.04
C GLU A 505 10.06 13.95 -22.89
N VAL A 506 9.38 15.08 -22.66
CA VAL A 506 8.17 15.53 -23.39
C VAL A 506 8.46 15.72 -24.88
N THR A 507 9.60 16.33 -25.23
CA THR A 507 10.00 16.52 -26.63
C THR A 507 10.23 15.18 -27.33
N ARG A 508 10.85 14.22 -26.64
CA ARG A 508 11.15 12.88 -27.18
C ARG A 508 9.89 12.02 -27.35
N SER A 509 8.91 12.18 -26.47
CA SER A 509 7.68 11.39 -26.42
C SER A 509 6.52 11.99 -27.24
N GLY A 510 6.75 13.11 -27.93
CA GLY A 510 5.74 13.79 -28.75
C GLY A 510 4.67 14.49 -27.91
N GLY A 511 5.05 15.15 -26.82
CA GLY A 511 4.16 15.98 -26.00
C GLY A 511 3.49 15.25 -24.83
N ARG A 512 3.93 14.03 -24.48
CA ARG A 512 3.30 13.22 -23.41
C ARG A 512 4.28 12.76 -22.36
N MET A 513 3.90 12.78 -21.10
CA MET A 513 4.77 12.30 -20.03
C MET A 513 4.03 11.45 -19.02
N LEU A 514 4.75 10.51 -18.42
CA LEU A 514 4.24 9.69 -17.34
C LEU A 514 4.38 10.42 -15.99
N LEU A 515 3.24 10.78 -15.42
CA LEU A 515 3.08 11.38 -14.10
C LEU A 515 2.44 10.39 -13.13
N HIS A 516 2.47 10.68 -11.84
CA HIS A 516 1.92 9.81 -10.79
C HIS A 516 1.02 10.60 -9.85
N ARG A 517 0.05 9.95 -9.22
CA ARG A 517 -0.82 10.55 -8.19
C ARG A 517 -1.19 9.52 -7.13
N GLU A 518 -1.56 9.97 -5.94
CA GLU A 518 -2.16 9.09 -4.94
C GLU A 518 -3.66 8.96 -5.15
N GLU A 519 -4.13 7.71 -5.20
CA GLU A 519 -5.55 7.38 -5.20
C GLU A 519 -5.88 6.61 -3.93
N TYR A 520 -6.84 7.12 -3.16
CA TYR A 520 -7.37 6.44 -1.98
C TYR A 520 -8.45 5.45 -2.41
N SER A 521 -8.33 4.22 -1.92
CA SER A 521 -9.35 3.20 -2.10
C SER A 521 -10.23 3.10 -0.86
N PRO A 522 -11.50 3.55 -0.90
CA PRO A 522 -12.42 3.45 0.23
C PRO A 522 -12.68 1.98 0.64
N THR A 523 -12.52 1.05 -0.31
CA THR A 523 -12.78 -0.38 -0.08
C THR A 523 -11.64 -1.11 0.64
N VAL A 524 -10.40 -0.61 0.53
CA VAL A 524 -9.21 -1.21 1.16
C VAL A 524 -8.66 -0.33 2.29
N ASN A 525 -9.25 0.85 2.48
CA ASN A 525 -8.76 1.90 3.38
C ASN A 525 -7.25 2.18 3.20
N GLN A 526 -6.78 2.14 1.95
CA GLN A 526 -5.37 2.27 1.60
C GLN A 526 -5.20 3.20 0.40
N SER A 527 -4.20 4.07 0.48
CA SER A 527 -3.75 4.91 -0.64
C SER A 527 -2.70 4.19 -1.46
N SER A 528 -2.78 4.29 -2.79
CA SER A 528 -1.79 3.73 -3.71
C SER A 528 -1.35 4.78 -4.72
N VAL A 529 -0.06 4.79 -5.07
CA VAL A 529 0.47 5.69 -6.11
C VAL A 529 0.27 5.04 -7.47
N VAL A 530 -0.46 5.71 -8.35
CA VAL A 530 -0.76 5.25 -9.71
C VAL A 530 -0.11 6.16 -10.74
N GLY A 531 0.44 5.57 -11.80
CA GLY A 531 0.94 6.30 -12.96
C GLY A 531 -0.18 6.62 -13.95
N TYR A 532 -0.09 7.76 -14.63
CA TYR A 532 -0.99 8.15 -15.72
C TYR A 532 -0.23 9.00 -16.75
N TRP A 533 -0.64 8.91 -18.02
CA TRP A 533 -0.08 9.75 -19.07
C TRP A 533 -0.82 11.06 -19.14
N GLU A 534 -0.06 12.14 -19.27
CA GLU A 534 -0.58 13.49 -19.42
C GLU A 534 0.03 14.14 -20.65
N ASN A 535 -0.76 14.96 -21.36
CA ASN A 535 -0.22 15.81 -22.41
C ASN A 535 0.37 17.05 -21.75
N ILE A 536 1.65 17.33 -22.02
CA ILE A 536 2.39 18.44 -21.43
C ILE A 536 2.91 19.31 -22.56
N PHE A 537 2.58 20.60 -22.50
CA PHE A 537 3.21 21.61 -23.32
C PHE A 537 4.42 22.19 -22.59
N ILE A 538 5.45 22.59 -23.34
CA ILE A 538 6.74 23.02 -22.77
C ILE A 538 6.55 24.33 -21.97
N GLU A 539 5.66 25.20 -22.44
CA GLU A 539 5.25 26.45 -21.82
C GLU A 539 4.55 26.28 -20.46
N ASP A 540 3.98 25.10 -20.20
CA ASP A 540 3.24 24.79 -18.98
C ASP A 540 4.11 24.19 -17.87
N VAL A 541 5.40 23.93 -18.15
CA VAL A 541 6.37 23.43 -17.17
C VAL A 541 7.14 24.59 -16.54
N LYS A 542 6.94 24.82 -15.24
CA LYS A 542 7.55 25.95 -14.52
C LYS A 542 8.22 25.54 -13.21
N THR A 543 9.35 26.15 -12.88
CA THR A 543 9.95 26.06 -11.53
C THR A 543 9.22 27.00 -10.57
N PRO A 544 9.30 26.79 -9.23
CA PRO A 544 8.76 27.73 -8.25
C PRO A 544 9.24 29.17 -8.48
N SER A 545 10.54 29.38 -8.74
CA SER A 545 11.10 30.70 -8.99
C SER A 545 10.50 31.36 -10.24
N GLU A 546 10.24 30.60 -11.31
CA GLU A 546 9.55 31.10 -12.51
C GLU A 546 8.07 31.42 -12.26
N VAL A 547 7.38 30.62 -11.44
CA VAL A 547 5.98 30.87 -11.05
C VAL A 547 5.89 32.19 -10.30
N TYR A 548 6.69 32.39 -9.24
CA TYR A 548 6.65 33.62 -8.48
C TYR A 548 7.21 34.82 -9.25
N ALA A 549 8.19 34.64 -10.15
CA ALA A 549 8.59 35.70 -11.08
C ALA A 549 7.42 36.13 -12.00
N SER A 550 6.68 35.16 -12.56
CA SER A 550 5.50 35.45 -13.39
C SER A 550 4.40 36.19 -12.62
N LEU A 551 4.22 35.87 -11.33
CA LEU A 551 3.27 36.57 -10.47
C LEU A 551 3.72 38.00 -10.17
N LYS A 552 5.03 38.21 -9.97
CA LYS A 552 5.59 39.55 -9.84
C LYS A 552 5.35 40.39 -11.11
N ASP A 553 5.59 39.80 -12.28
CA ASP A 553 5.34 40.45 -13.57
C ASP A 553 3.85 40.73 -13.83
N ALA A 554 2.96 39.95 -13.22
CA ALA A 554 1.51 40.18 -13.25
C ALA A 554 1.04 41.31 -12.32
N GLY A 555 1.95 42.00 -11.63
CA GLY A 555 1.68 43.20 -10.83
C GLY A 555 1.59 42.98 -9.32
N TYR A 556 1.89 41.79 -8.81
CA TYR A 556 1.97 41.56 -7.36
C TYR A 556 3.34 41.98 -6.82
N ASP A 557 3.38 42.82 -5.78
CA ASP A 557 4.64 43.21 -5.13
C ASP A 557 5.12 42.11 -4.18
N ILE A 558 5.94 41.19 -4.71
CA ILE A 558 6.41 40.02 -3.98
C ILE A 558 7.93 39.85 -4.04
N ALA A 559 8.50 39.32 -2.96
CA ALA A 559 9.86 38.78 -2.94
C ALA A 559 9.84 37.30 -2.56
N TYR A 560 10.28 36.44 -3.47
CA TYR A 560 10.39 35.01 -3.24
C TYR A 560 11.82 34.64 -2.83
N ARG A 561 11.96 33.76 -1.84
CA ARG A 561 13.24 33.18 -1.38
C ARG A 561 13.09 31.70 -1.08
N ARG A 562 14.12 30.90 -1.39
CA ARG A 562 14.20 29.48 -1.03
C ARG A 562 15.18 29.27 0.12
N ILE A 563 14.69 28.86 1.29
CA ILE A 563 15.50 28.62 2.50
C ILE A 563 15.11 27.25 3.10
N PRO A 564 15.71 26.14 2.62
CA PRO A 564 15.36 24.80 3.07
C PRO A 564 15.51 24.61 4.58
N LEU A 565 14.39 24.32 5.25
CA LEU A 565 14.32 24.11 6.69
C LEU A 565 13.33 22.99 7.01
N THR A 566 13.87 21.79 7.25
CA THR A 566 13.09 20.59 7.59
C THR A 566 13.25 20.20 9.06
N ARG A 567 12.39 19.30 9.54
CA ARG A 567 12.40 18.82 10.93
C ARG A 567 13.59 17.89 11.20
N GLU A 568 14.01 17.18 10.16
CA GLU A 568 15.06 16.17 10.14
C GLU A 568 16.47 16.75 10.14
N ARG A 569 16.64 17.96 9.59
CA ARG A 569 17.90 18.69 9.62
C ARG A 569 18.16 19.21 11.03
N ASP A 570 19.43 19.19 11.46
CA ASP A 570 19.86 19.90 12.65
C ASP A 570 19.65 21.41 12.47
N ALA A 571 18.95 22.04 13.42
CA ALA A 571 18.87 23.50 13.45
C ALA A 571 20.27 24.07 13.70
N LEU A 572 20.64 25.09 12.94
CA LEU A 572 21.88 25.86 13.09
C LEU A 572 21.57 27.31 13.46
N SER A 573 22.53 28.00 14.08
CA SER A 573 22.42 29.44 14.35
C SER A 573 22.30 30.26 13.05
N SER A 574 22.97 29.83 11.98
CA SER A 574 22.85 30.44 10.65
C SER A 574 21.46 30.31 10.02
N ASP A 575 20.64 29.34 10.44
CA ASP A 575 19.26 29.24 9.97
C ASP A 575 18.40 30.38 10.52
N ILE A 576 18.66 30.80 11.77
CA ILE A 576 18.01 31.98 12.35
C ILE A 576 18.41 33.23 11.57
N ASP A 577 19.70 33.40 11.26
CA ASP A 577 20.18 34.50 10.42
C ASP A 577 19.48 34.52 9.06
N ALA A 578 19.39 33.38 8.38
CA ALA A 578 18.75 33.29 7.07
C ALA A 578 17.27 33.71 7.11
N ILE A 579 16.52 33.30 8.14
CA ILE A 579 15.10 33.64 8.29
C ILE A 579 14.90 35.08 8.78
N GLN A 580 15.65 35.55 9.78
CA GLN A 580 15.48 36.91 10.29
C GLN A 580 15.87 37.97 9.24
N CYS A 581 16.85 37.68 8.38
CA CYS A 581 17.24 38.54 7.26
C CYS A 581 16.18 38.58 6.14
N CYS A 582 15.11 37.80 6.24
CA CYS A 582 13.93 37.95 5.40
C CYS A 582 13.04 39.11 5.82
N LYS A 583 13.20 39.65 7.04
CA LYS A 583 12.51 40.87 7.46
C LYS A 583 12.84 42.00 6.46
N ASP A 584 11.80 42.63 5.97
CA ASP A 584 11.87 43.78 5.07
C ASP A 584 10.89 44.83 5.62
N ASP A 585 11.37 46.05 5.89
CA ASP A 585 10.55 47.11 6.47
C ASP A 585 9.45 47.60 5.51
N SER A 586 9.57 47.30 4.21
CA SER A 586 8.52 47.52 3.21
C SER A 586 7.50 46.37 3.13
N ALA A 587 7.73 45.25 3.83
CA ALA A 587 6.85 44.11 3.79
C ALA A 587 5.62 44.30 4.67
N GLY A 588 4.44 44.20 4.05
CA GLY A 588 3.16 44.16 4.76
C GLY A 588 2.84 42.77 5.30
N CYS A 589 3.46 41.72 4.76
CA CYS A 589 3.15 40.33 5.12
C CYS A 589 4.32 39.36 4.85
N TYR A 590 4.44 38.33 5.68
CA TYR A 590 5.38 37.22 5.54
C TYR A 590 4.61 35.90 5.34
N LEU A 591 4.90 35.19 4.25
CA LEU A 591 4.24 33.93 3.89
C LEU A 591 5.25 32.80 3.78
N PHE A 592 5.11 31.77 4.61
CA PHE A 592 5.98 30.59 4.58
C PHE A 592 5.32 29.41 3.87
N VAL A 593 6.03 28.82 2.91
CA VAL A 593 5.58 27.62 2.19
C VAL A 593 6.38 26.42 2.66
N SER A 594 5.71 25.30 2.93
CA SER A 594 6.36 24.04 3.33
C SER A 594 5.67 22.81 2.74
N HIS A 595 6.18 21.61 3.03
CA HIS A 595 5.61 20.35 2.53
C HIS A 595 4.17 20.09 2.99
N THR A 596 3.71 20.63 4.11
CA THR A 596 2.33 20.43 4.59
C THR A 596 1.69 21.68 5.15
N GLY A 597 2.42 22.79 5.27
CA GLY A 597 1.96 23.98 6.01
C GLY A 597 1.90 23.76 7.53
N PHE A 598 2.24 22.57 8.01
CA PHE A 598 2.21 22.18 9.42
C PHE A 598 3.52 21.53 9.80
N GLY A 599 4.11 21.91 10.92
CA GLY A 599 5.39 21.40 11.37
C GLY A 599 6.62 22.26 11.63
N GLY A 600 7.73 21.95 10.93
CA GLY A 600 8.94 22.76 10.95
C GLY A 600 8.73 24.21 10.49
N VAL A 601 7.65 24.49 9.75
CA VAL A 601 7.27 25.87 9.38
C VAL A 601 6.99 26.75 10.60
N ALA A 602 6.46 26.19 11.70
CA ALA A 602 6.23 26.92 12.94
C ALA A 602 7.52 27.50 13.54
N TYR A 603 8.66 26.84 13.33
CA TYR A 603 9.96 27.36 13.77
C TYR A 603 10.37 28.62 13.00
N ALA A 604 10.21 28.62 11.67
CA ALA A 604 10.49 29.80 10.85
C ALA A 604 9.52 30.96 11.15
N MET A 605 8.24 30.64 11.35
CA MET A 605 7.22 31.61 11.77
C MET A 605 7.56 32.22 13.13
N ALA A 606 7.98 31.41 14.10
CA ALA A 606 8.38 31.90 15.42
C ALA A 606 9.60 32.83 15.35
N ILE A 607 10.61 32.51 14.53
CA ILE A 607 11.78 33.39 14.32
C ILE A 607 11.34 34.77 13.85
N ILE A 608 10.48 34.86 12.82
CA ILE A 608 10.05 36.17 12.32
C ILE A 608 9.12 36.89 13.31
N CYS A 609 8.26 36.17 14.04
CA CYS A 609 7.39 36.78 15.07
C CYS A 609 8.22 37.35 16.23
N ILE A 610 9.25 36.63 16.68
CA ILE A 610 10.20 37.10 17.70
C ILE A 610 10.90 38.37 17.24
N ARG A 611 11.33 38.40 15.96
CA ARG A 611 11.98 39.55 15.36
C ARG A 611 11.05 40.77 15.28
N LEU A 612 9.83 40.59 14.76
CA LEU A 612 8.83 41.66 14.66
C LEU A 612 8.40 42.19 16.05
N GLY A 613 8.30 41.31 17.04
CA GLY A 613 7.96 41.67 18.42
C GLY A 613 9.07 42.42 19.17
N ALA A 614 10.33 42.33 18.73
CA ALA A 614 11.43 43.13 19.29
C ALA A 614 11.39 44.59 18.84
N ASP A 615 10.91 44.85 17.63
CA ASP A 615 10.92 46.19 17.02
C ASP A 615 9.70 47.05 17.42
N GLY A 616 8.78 46.53 18.25
CA GLY A 616 7.60 47.26 18.74
C GLY A 616 6.46 47.45 17.72
N ASN A 617 6.57 46.89 16.51
CA ASN A 617 5.66 47.09 15.38
C ASN A 617 4.32 46.31 15.47
N VAL A 618 4.00 45.71 16.62
CA VAL A 618 2.78 44.90 16.80
C VAL A 618 1.92 45.49 17.90
N GLN A 619 0.66 45.81 17.56
CA GLN A 619 -0.34 46.18 18.56
C GLN A 619 -0.55 45.01 19.51
N ARG A 620 -0.15 45.19 20.77
CA ARG A 620 -0.42 44.25 21.87
C ARG A 620 -1.92 44.31 22.19
N GLU A 621 -2.76 43.66 21.39
CA GLU A 621 -4.09 43.27 21.88
C GLU A 621 -3.87 42.21 22.97
N VAL A 622 -4.03 42.66 24.21
CA VAL A 622 -4.01 41.82 25.40
C VAL A 622 -5.19 40.86 25.28
N LEU A 623 -4.92 39.56 25.21
CA LEU A 623 -5.95 38.55 25.42
C LEU A 623 -6.61 38.85 26.78
N PRO A 624 -7.95 38.95 26.89
CA PRO A 624 -8.58 39.10 28.18
C PRO A 624 -8.09 37.96 29.06
N SER A 625 -7.44 38.30 30.17
CA SER A 625 -7.02 37.34 31.16
C SER A 625 -8.23 36.48 31.53
N LEU A 626 -8.15 35.17 31.30
CA LEU A 626 -9.07 34.18 31.87
C LEU A 626 -8.84 34.09 33.40
N ILE A 627 -8.99 35.23 34.08
CA ILE A 627 -9.20 35.32 35.52
C ILE A 627 -10.68 35.68 35.68
N ASP A 628 -11.51 34.66 35.54
CA ASP A 628 -12.68 34.51 36.39
C ASP A 628 -12.56 33.13 37.02
N LYS A 629 -11.74 33.05 38.07
CA LYS A 629 -11.85 31.98 39.05
C LYS A 629 -13.10 32.27 39.87
N PRO A 630 -14.14 31.41 39.87
CA PRO A 630 -15.16 31.50 40.90
C PRO A 630 -14.49 31.22 42.23
N SER A 631 -14.55 32.19 43.13
CA SER A 631 -14.11 32.08 44.52
C SER A 631 -14.87 30.95 45.22
N LEU A 632 -14.21 29.81 45.40
CA LEU A 632 -14.67 28.76 46.31
C LEU A 632 -14.30 29.13 47.76
N PRO A 633 -15.15 28.88 48.76
CA PRO A 633 -14.90 29.25 50.14
C PRO A 633 -13.68 28.50 50.71
N LEU A 634 -12.86 29.20 51.50
CA LEU A 634 -11.75 28.62 52.26
C LEU A 634 -12.25 27.43 53.12
N VAL A 635 -11.79 26.23 52.79
CA VAL A 635 -11.74 25.10 53.71
C VAL A 635 -10.26 24.81 53.98
N PRO A 636 -9.74 25.04 55.21
CA PRO A 636 -8.35 24.78 55.51
C PRO A 636 -8.06 23.28 55.57
N GLY A 637 -7.16 22.83 54.70
CA GLY A 637 -6.41 21.59 54.90
C GLY A 637 -6.64 20.55 53.82
N TYR A 638 -5.85 20.60 52.75
CA TYR A 638 -5.31 19.43 52.05
C TYR A 638 -4.03 19.87 51.32
N LEU A 639 -2.97 19.07 51.49
CA LEU A 639 -1.62 19.29 50.97
C LEU A 639 -1.60 19.57 49.46
N ALA A 640 -0.78 20.55 49.06
CA ALA A 640 -0.51 20.89 47.67
C ALA A 640 0.01 19.66 46.89
N SER A 641 -0.76 19.18 45.91
CA SER A 641 -0.30 18.18 44.96
C SER A 641 0.64 18.84 43.95
N TRP A 642 1.84 18.31 43.81
CA TRP A 642 2.82 18.72 42.80
C TRP A 642 2.26 18.46 41.40
N PRO A 643 2.61 19.25 40.37
CA PRO A 643 2.21 18.94 39.00
C PRO A 643 2.75 17.55 38.63
N SER A 644 1.94 16.74 37.96
CA SER A 644 2.44 15.51 37.31
C SER A 644 3.61 15.88 36.39
N ASP A 645 4.67 15.06 36.34
CA ASP A 645 5.85 15.26 35.49
C ASP A 645 5.49 15.62 34.02
N GLU A 646 4.34 15.14 33.53
CA GLU A 646 3.84 15.43 32.18
C GLU A 646 3.40 16.89 32.01
N ALA A 647 2.83 17.52 33.03
CA ALA A 647 2.39 18.91 33.00
C ALA A 647 3.58 19.87 32.95
N ALA A 648 4.65 19.57 33.71
CA ALA A 648 5.89 20.34 33.69
C ALA A 648 6.59 20.29 32.31
N LEU A 649 6.59 19.11 31.68
CA LEU A 649 7.16 18.94 30.33
C LEU A 649 6.39 19.74 29.26
N LYS A 650 5.06 19.84 29.37
CA LYS A 650 4.24 20.68 28.47
C LYS A 650 4.52 22.17 28.64
N LEU A 651 4.85 22.61 29.85
CA LEU A 651 5.28 23.99 30.15
C LEU A 651 6.73 24.28 29.71
N GLY A 652 7.41 23.30 29.10
CA GLY A 652 8.77 23.43 28.60
C GLY A 652 9.82 23.49 29.72
N GLU A 653 9.54 22.92 30.88
CA GLU A 653 10.45 22.86 32.04
C GLU A 653 11.49 21.74 31.88
N TYR A 654 12.17 21.69 30.74
CA TYR A 654 13.25 20.73 30.50
C TYR A 654 14.52 21.15 31.25
N ARG A 655 15.25 20.20 31.84
CA ARG A 655 16.47 20.46 32.63
C ARG A 655 17.48 21.36 31.89
N ASP A 656 17.71 21.07 30.61
CA ASP A 656 18.68 21.80 29.81
C ASP A 656 18.18 23.20 29.40
N ILE A 657 16.86 23.39 29.22
CA ILE A 657 16.25 24.71 28.99
C ILE A 657 16.24 25.55 30.26
N LEU A 658 15.95 24.95 31.43
CA LEU A 658 16.07 25.63 32.71
C LEU A 658 17.51 26.08 32.96
N SER A 659 18.50 25.25 32.58
CA SER A 659 19.92 25.62 32.65
C SER A 659 20.25 26.77 31.70
N LEU A 660 19.74 26.75 30.46
CA LEU A 660 19.87 27.86 29.52
C LEU A 660 19.32 29.18 30.10
N THR A 661 18.10 29.18 30.66
CA THR A 661 17.47 30.41 31.18
C THR A 661 18.24 31.05 32.34
N ARG A 662 19.06 30.28 33.07
CA ARG A 662 19.93 30.82 34.13
C ARG A 662 21.19 31.49 33.59
N VAL A 663 21.64 31.09 32.40
CA VAL A 663 22.87 31.60 31.76
C VAL A 663 22.56 32.79 30.85
N LEU A 664 21.37 32.84 30.25
CA LEU A 664 20.95 33.93 29.37
C LEU A 664 20.64 35.23 30.12
N ALA A 665 21.06 36.35 29.54
CA ALA A 665 20.56 37.66 29.93
C ALA A 665 19.06 37.76 29.60
N HIS A 666 18.26 38.19 30.57
CA HIS A 666 16.79 38.16 30.48
C HIS A 666 16.22 36.75 30.18
N GLY A 667 16.88 35.68 30.63
CA GLY A 667 16.52 34.30 30.29
C GLY A 667 15.07 33.92 30.59
N PRO A 668 14.54 34.10 31.82
CA PRO A 668 13.15 33.77 32.14
C PRO A 668 12.14 34.52 31.27
N ARG A 669 12.37 35.83 31.05
CA ARG A 669 11.53 36.67 30.19
C ARG A 669 11.62 36.26 28.72
N SER A 670 12.81 35.89 28.25
CA SER A 670 13.03 35.40 26.88
C SER A 670 12.29 34.08 26.64
N LYS A 671 12.24 33.20 27.65
CA LYS A 671 11.45 31.97 27.59
C LYS A 671 9.95 32.28 27.52
N GLU A 672 9.45 33.12 28.42
CA GLU A 672 8.03 33.51 28.46
C GLU A 672 7.55 34.10 27.13
N ASP A 673 8.29 35.06 26.57
CA ASP A 673 7.98 35.65 25.25
C ASP A 673 7.95 34.60 24.13
N VAL A 674 8.86 33.62 24.18
CA VAL A 674 8.95 32.56 23.16
C VAL A 674 7.82 31.55 23.32
N ASP A 675 7.44 31.21 24.54
CA ASP A 675 6.30 30.32 24.81
C ASP A 675 5.02 30.93 24.26
N ASP A 676 4.77 32.23 24.50
CA ASP A 676 3.62 32.96 23.95
C ASP A 676 3.58 32.91 22.41
N ILE A 677 4.73 33.05 21.75
CA ILE A 677 4.82 33.00 20.29
C ILE A 677 4.62 31.57 19.77
N ILE A 678 5.15 30.57 20.47
CA ILE A 678 4.93 29.16 20.12
C ILE A 678 3.44 28.79 20.23
N GLU A 679 2.74 29.27 21.26
CA GLU A 679 1.29 29.09 21.40
C GLU A 679 0.53 29.73 20.23
N ARG A 680 0.88 30.97 19.85
CA ARG A 680 0.28 31.63 18.68
C ARG A 680 0.57 30.92 17.35
N CYS A 681 1.65 30.13 17.28
CA CYS A 681 2.02 29.35 16.10
C CYS A 681 1.40 27.93 16.10
N ALA A 682 0.70 27.51 17.15
CA ALA A 682 0.27 26.12 17.35
C ALA A 682 -0.53 25.54 16.17
N GLY A 683 -1.35 26.34 15.47
CA GLY A 683 -2.08 25.89 14.30
C GLY A 683 -1.21 25.55 13.08
N ALA A 684 0.04 26.03 13.04
CA ALA A 684 1.06 25.63 12.07
C ALA A 684 2.08 24.60 12.64
N GLY A 685 1.89 24.14 13.87
CA GLY A 685 2.78 23.20 14.58
C GLY A 685 3.21 23.73 15.95
N HIS A 686 3.38 22.84 16.93
CA HIS A 686 3.76 23.20 18.29
C HIS A 686 5.06 22.50 18.70
N ILE A 687 6.14 23.26 18.83
CA ILE A 687 7.51 22.71 19.05
C ILE A 687 7.60 21.96 20.39
N ARG A 688 6.93 22.43 21.44
CA ARG A 688 6.91 21.74 22.74
C ARG A 688 6.12 20.42 22.68
N ASP A 689 5.06 20.35 21.86
CA ASP A 689 4.32 19.10 21.66
C ASP A 689 5.17 18.08 20.89
N ASP A 690 5.94 18.53 19.90
CA ASP A 690 6.88 17.66 19.18
C ASP A 690 7.92 17.07 20.17
N ILE A 691 8.47 17.88 21.10
CA ILE A 691 9.41 17.40 22.13
C ILE A 691 8.74 16.36 23.05
N VAL A 692 7.57 16.68 23.59
CA VAL A 692 6.82 15.78 24.49
C VAL A 692 6.44 14.49 23.78
N HIS A 693 6.04 14.56 22.51
CA HIS A 693 5.73 13.40 21.69
C HIS A 693 6.93 12.46 21.57
N TYR A 694 8.11 12.95 21.17
CA TYR A 694 9.30 12.11 21.05
C TYR A 694 9.76 11.54 22.40
N MET A 695 9.62 12.29 23.49
CA MET A 695 9.92 11.78 24.84
C MET A 695 8.97 10.63 25.23
N LYS A 696 7.69 10.74 24.91
CA LYS A 696 6.69 9.71 25.21
C LYS A 696 6.93 8.45 24.38
N GLU A 697 7.12 8.57 23.07
CA GLU A 697 7.42 7.43 22.19
C GLU A 697 8.72 6.73 22.62
N LEU A 698 9.74 7.49 23.03
CA LEU A 698 10.99 6.92 23.53
C LEU A 698 10.80 6.10 24.80
N LYS A 699 9.93 6.56 25.72
CA LYS A 699 9.54 5.84 26.94
C LYS A 699 8.77 4.56 26.65
N GLU A 700 7.89 4.59 25.65
CA GLU A 700 7.05 3.44 25.27
C GLU A 700 7.83 2.37 24.48
N ALA A 701 8.89 2.75 23.77
CA ALA A 701 9.73 1.86 22.96
C ALA A 701 10.64 0.88 23.76
N CYS A 702 10.27 0.51 25.00
CA CYS A 702 11.16 -0.15 25.97
C CYS A 702 11.74 -1.52 25.59
N HIS A 703 11.32 -2.20 24.51
CA HIS A 703 11.96 -3.45 24.06
C HIS A 703 11.92 -3.62 22.52
N GLY A 704 13.08 -3.59 21.85
CA GLY A 704 13.28 -4.36 20.60
C GLY A 704 13.95 -3.71 19.39
N ASN A 705 14.17 -2.38 19.32
CA ASN A 705 14.80 -1.76 18.15
C ASN A 705 15.68 -0.55 18.49
N GLU A 706 17.00 -0.77 18.62
CA GLU A 706 18.00 0.26 18.94
C GLU A 706 18.04 1.39 17.89
N GLU A 707 17.83 1.07 16.60
CA GLU A 707 17.81 2.08 15.53
C GLU A 707 16.61 3.02 15.66
N HIS A 708 15.45 2.50 16.05
CA HIS A 708 14.25 3.30 16.27
C HIS A 708 14.40 4.21 17.49
N GLN A 709 14.98 3.70 18.59
CA GLN A 709 15.28 4.51 19.77
C GLN A 709 16.30 5.61 19.47
N ALA A 710 17.34 5.32 18.68
CA ALA A 710 18.31 6.32 18.23
C ALA A 710 17.63 7.42 17.39
N TYR A 711 16.74 7.04 16.46
CA TYR A 711 15.94 7.99 15.68
C TYR A 711 15.05 8.87 16.54
N LEU A 712 14.31 8.30 17.50
CA LEU A 712 13.45 9.07 18.41
C LEU A 712 14.26 10.03 19.27
N THR A 713 15.42 9.59 19.75
CA THR A 713 16.36 10.42 20.52
C THR A 713 16.87 11.59 19.69
N ASP A 714 17.33 11.32 18.46
CA ASP A 714 17.83 12.33 17.52
C ASP A 714 16.76 13.37 17.19
N MET A 715 15.53 12.93 16.85
CA MET A 715 14.42 13.84 16.53
C MET A 715 13.98 14.68 17.73
N GLY A 716 13.90 14.10 18.93
CA GLY A 716 13.57 14.84 20.15
C GLY A 716 14.63 15.87 20.52
N VAL A 717 15.92 15.54 20.40
CA VAL A 717 17.03 16.49 20.59
C VAL A 717 16.98 17.61 19.56
N LYS A 718 16.68 17.33 18.29
CA LYS A 718 16.50 18.35 17.26
C LYS A 718 15.32 19.30 17.53
N ALA A 719 14.21 18.79 18.06
CA ALA A 719 13.08 19.61 18.49
C ALA A 719 13.46 20.51 19.68
N LEU A 720 14.15 19.93 20.69
CA LEU A 720 14.65 20.66 21.84
C LEU A 720 15.67 21.75 21.45
N ARG A 721 16.54 21.47 20.48
CA ARG A 721 17.51 22.43 19.95
C ARG A 721 16.84 23.62 19.26
N ARG A 722 15.73 23.42 18.55
CA ARG A 722 14.95 24.52 17.98
C ARG A 722 14.39 25.43 19.07
N TYR A 723 13.81 24.84 20.12
CA TYR A 723 13.30 25.60 21.25
C TYR A 723 14.42 26.38 21.96
N PHE A 724 15.58 25.74 22.18
CA PHE A 724 16.79 26.38 22.69
C PHE A 724 17.18 27.62 21.87
N PHE A 725 17.22 27.49 20.53
CA PHE A 725 17.61 28.60 19.67
C PHE A 725 16.59 29.74 19.66
N LEU A 726 15.28 29.47 19.74
CA LEU A 726 14.28 30.54 19.83
C LEU A 726 14.45 31.39 21.10
N ILE A 727 14.62 30.74 22.26
CA ILE A 727 14.85 31.43 23.55
C ILE A 727 16.14 32.25 23.49
N THR A 728 17.19 31.64 22.95
CA THR A 728 18.50 32.27 22.83
C THR A 728 18.47 33.45 21.86
N PHE A 729 17.74 33.34 20.76
CA PHE A 729 17.53 34.41 19.80
C PHE A 729 16.75 35.58 20.41
N ARG A 730 15.72 35.30 21.22
CA ARG A 730 15.00 36.35 21.95
C ARG A 730 15.92 37.09 22.93
N SER A 731 16.78 36.36 23.64
CA SER A 731 17.80 36.96 24.51
C SER A 731 18.82 37.80 23.74
N TYR A 732 19.27 37.34 22.57
CA TYR A 732 20.12 38.10 21.66
C TYR A 732 19.48 39.43 21.28
N LEU A 733 18.19 39.44 20.90
CA LEU A 733 17.48 40.68 20.55
C LEU A 733 17.30 41.64 21.74
N TYR A 734 17.39 41.17 22.99
CA TYR A 734 17.42 42.05 24.16
C TYR A 734 18.79 42.71 24.39
N CYS A 735 19.87 42.06 23.97
CA CYS A 735 21.23 42.42 24.38
C CYS A 735 22.05 43.08 23.28
N ALA A 736 21.77 42.76 22.01
CA ALA A 736 22.57 43.16 20.88
C ALA A 736 21.75 44.03 19.91
N SER A 737 22.39 45.06 19.38
CA SER A 737 21.88 45.74 18.18
C SER A 737 21.99 44.77 17.01
N THR A 738 20.87 44.52 16.33
CA THR A 738 20.82 43.63 15.16
C THR A 738 21.62 44.13 13.97
N ASP A 739 22.04 45.40 14.00
CA ASP A 739 22.80 46.03 12.92
C ASP A 739 24.32 45.83 13.09
N GLU A 740 24.78 45.38 14.26
CA GLU A 740 26.20 45.29 14.59
C GLU A 740 26.77 43.86 14.54
N THR A 741 25.99 42.84 14.90
CA THR A 741 26.45 41.44 14.95
C THR A 741 25.35 40.48 14.54
N THR A 742 25.64 39.45 13.74
CA THR A 742 24.66 38.40 13.41
C THR A 742 24.39 37.48 14.59
N PHE A 743 23.26 36.77 14.60
CA PHE A 743 22.97 35.83 15.67
C PHE A 743 23.99 34.68 15.72
N SER A 744 24.43 34.17 14.56
CA SER A 744 25.51 33.18 14.48
C SER A 744 26.80 33.68 15.10
N SER A 745 27.27 34.87 14.73
CA SER A 745 28.49 35.44 15.29
C SER A 745 28.37 35.71 16.79
N TRP A 746 27.19 36.13 17.26
CA TRP A 746 26.92 36.32 18.69
C TRP A 746 26.95 34.98 19.44
N MET A 747 26.35 33.93 18.89
CA MET A 747 26.42 32.57 19.44
C MET A 747 27.85 32.04 19.51
N ASP A 748 28.64 32.23 18.47
CA ASP A 748 30.03 31.77 18.40
C ASP A 748 30.93 32.49 19.42
N SER A 749 30.59 33.74 19.78
CA SER A 749 31.26 34.50 20.84
C SER A 749 30.94 34.03 22.27
N ARG A 750 29.99 33.09 22.43
CA ARG A 750 29.44 32.61 23.71
C ARG A 750 29.67 31.10 23.87
N PRO A 751 30.89 30.66 24.18
CA PRO A 751 31.23 29.23 24.28
C PRO A 751 30.38 28.49 25.31
N GLU A 752 29.90 29.16 26.35
CA GLU A 752 28.96 28.61 27.33
C GLU A 752 27.62 28.17 26.70
N LEU A 753 27.11 28.92 25.71
CA LEU A 753 25.89 28.58 24.98
C LEU A 753 26.14 27.46 23.97
N GLY A 754 27.29 27.46 23.31
CA GLY A 754 27.72 26.36 22.44
C GLY A 754 27.86 25.03 23.19
N TYR A 755 28.38 25.06 24.42
CA TYR A 755 28.47 23.89 25.28
C TYR A 755 27.07 23.35 25.66
N LEU A 756 26.16 24.22 26.10
CA LEU A 756 24.78 23.80 26.42
C LEU A 756 24.06 23.22 25.20
N CYS A 757 24.18 23.84 24.03
CA CYS A 757 23.52 23.40 22.80
C CYS A 757 24.01 22.04 22.29
N SER A 758 25.31 21.75 22.43
CA SER A 758 25.92 20.46 22.04
C SER A 758 25.59 19.30 23.00
N HIS A 759 25.18 19.60 24.23
CA HIS A 759 24.90 18.62 25.27
C HIS A 759 23.41 18.46 25.61
N LEU A 760 22.50 18.96 24.76
CA LEU A 760 21.06 18.78 24.92
C LEU A 760 20.68 17.30 24.94
N ARG A 761 19.84 16.91 25.91
CA ARG A 761 19.33 15.55 26.07
C ARG A 761 17.83 15.57 26.29
N ILE A 762 17.17 14.54 25.78
CA ILE A 762 15.81 14.20 26.20
C ILE A 762 15.92 13.06 27.22
N ASP A 763 15.34 13.24 28.39
CA ASP A 763 15.42 12.25 29.47
C ASP A 763 14.62 11.00 29.11
N LYS A 764 15.21 9.83 29.37
CA LYS A 764 14.58 8.51 29.16
C LYS A 764 13.47 8.24 30.17
#